data_AF-A0AB38IPQ7-F1
#
_entry.id   AF-A0AB38IPQ7-F1
#
_cell.length_a   1.000
_cell.length_b   1.000
_cell.length_c   1.000
_cell.angle_alpha   90.00
_cell.angle_beta   90.00
_cell.angle_gamma   90.00
#
_symmetry.space_group_name_H-M   'P 1'
#
loop_
_entity.id
_entity.type
_entity.pdbx_description
1 polymer ?
#
loop_
_entity_poly.entity_id
_entity_poly.type
_entity_poly.pdbx_seq_one_letter_code
_entity_poly.pdbx_strand_id
1 'polypeptide(L)'
;MTATISNGVSASYSPAEDELGAADPTALLAESGDLKPLAERTYTNPVPYADGKSHTAPDPFVLKYRDLYYCYATDEHGILVSTSPDMVHWTSHGFCYTEAGRRNFWAPSVILINGVFHMYFSNMPAEETDTHTEIMRVAVSEDPLGPFEKKAELFNTFAIDSQVVYGDDGQLYLLYADNQVTGLSDDRPGTSVMIDRLVTPYSRENKPRPLIVPTMDEEIFARNRFGDGRDWHTVEGATYFAYRDRAFITYSANAYEHEDYFVGYSYAQLPNKQADAHIDQLDWTKQLNENRFDPLLIRSPKVEGTGHNSIVKAPNAVDDWIVYHGRNADDELYVGTEQRVMRIDPLYYAEGGLDTPGPTAAAQSAPLYGTVHDDFADGLNAGWSVISGAAHTESDVDGHALVADESSVFIAVSGKSSATQVIDVWAKAPVTPLGARFGIVVRYQDANNLTKLEVDAGRQVISVVDVIGGVASERVTNADLHDFDSHAWHEYRLERRYCRLEIRIDGRFAASCTISDKPGRAGLFSLRTGAAFSAYAATEHVNLWGAGLRDLGRELHADRRLVIDGGVRSSGVCPVTLELAYPLVSNRFVLDFAGQTSRGQALLSLGEYRLSGTASSVEFMRNGKSLPSTPEPARLRVFEDNVCRDRSGRAVLTIRIEALNGMMRLHLRGKTWQVPFADNAARARITLDRASLTGYERTSLESSIEERSASGN
;
A
#
# COMPACT_ATOMS: atom_id res chain seq x y z
N MET A 1 42.19 -11.71 58.00
CA MET A 1 43.32 -12.63 58.28
C MET A 1 42.84 -13.74 59.19
N THR A 2 42.50 -14.90 58.63
CA THR A 2 42.88 -16.24 59.11
C THR A 2 42.26 -17.25 58.14
N ALA A 3 43.11 -18.12 57.61
CA ALA A 3 42.79 -19.14 56.61
C ALA A 3 42.86 -20.55 57.25
N THR A 4 42.59 -21.56 56.42
CA THR A 4 42.87 -23.02 56.53
C THR A 4 41.65 -23.85 56.99
N ILE A 5 40.88 -24.55 56.15
CA ILE A 5 41.08 -25.66 55.16
C ILE A 5 41.07 -27.06 55.82
N SER A 6 40.10 -27.93 55.46
CA SER A 6 40.31 -29.22 54.74
C SER A 6 39.11 -30.20 54.77
N ASN A 7 38.74 -30.68 53.58
CA ASN A 7 38.41 -32.05 53.08
C ASN A 7 37.53 -33.01 53.95
N GLY A 8 36.54 -33.75 53.46
CA GLY A 8 36.14 -34.18 52.10
C GLY A 8 36.47 -35.66 51.84
N VAL A 9 35.48 -36.56 51.73
CA VAL A 9 35.58 -37.90 51.07
C VAL A 9 34.21 -38.45 50.58
N SER A 10 34.25 -39.08 49.39
CA SER A 10 33.41 -40.19 48.85
C SER A 10 32.10 -39.82 48.12
N ALA A 11 31.65 -40.51 47.07
CA ALA A 11 32.02 -41.79 46.46
C ALA A 11 31.59 -41.83 44.96
N SER A 12 32.16 -42.79 44.23
CA SER A 12 31.97 -43.11 42.80
C SER A 12 30.77 -44.02 42.51
N TYR A 13 30.12 -43.86 41.33
CA TYR A 13 29.53 -44.97 40.56
C TYR A 13 29.42 -44.62 39.05
N SER A 14 29.59 -45.63 38.20
CA SER A 14 29.66 -45.58 36.71
C SER A 14 28.30 -45.78 36.02
N PRO A 15 28.18 -45.50 34.70
CA PRO A 15 26.93 -45.13 34.04
C PRO A 15 26.20 -46.30 33.38
N ALA A 16 24.88 -46.18 33.30
CA ALA A 16 24.04 -46.92 32.35
C ALA A 16 23.48 -45.90 31.35
N GLU A 17 23.55 -46.26 30.07
CA GLU A 17 23.04 -45.54 28.93
C GLU A 17 21.50 -45.45 29.00
N ASP A 18 20.96 -44.24 28.86
CA ASP A 18 19.58 -44.01 28.46
C ASP A 18 19.57 -42.93 27.37
N GLU A 19 19.14 -43.32 26.18
CA GLU A 19 18.85 -42.45 25.05
C GLU A 19 17.73 -41.46 25.41
N LEU A 20 18.09 -40.25 25.83
CA LEU A 20 17.19 -39.11 25.81
C LEU A 20 17.15 -38.55 24.38
N GLY A 21 16.07 -38.89 23.68
CA GLY A 21 15.75 -38.35 22.36
C GLY A 21 15.86 -36.83 22.33
N ALA A 22 16.60 -36.33 21.35
CA ALA A 22 16.70 -34.90 21.09
C ALA A 22 15.30 -34.33 20.84
N ALA A 23 14.88 -33.41 21.70
CA ALA A 23 13.65 -32.64 21.49
C ALA A 23 13.72 -31.91 20.14
N ASP A 24 12.67 -32.06 19.35
CA ASP A 24 12.49 -31.38 18.08
C ASP A 24 12.49 -29.84 18.32
N PRO A 25 13.44 -29.08 17.75
CA PRO A 25 13.51 -27.63 17.90
C PRO A 25 12.26 -26.89 17.41
N THR A 26 11.40 -27.56 16.64
CA THR A 26 10.14 -26.98 16.13
C THR A 26 9.02 -26.96 17.18
N ALA A 27 9.10 -27.78 18.24
CA ALA A 27 8.09 -27.79 19.30
C ALA A 27 8.16 -26.53 20.20
N LEU A 28 9.32 -25.88 20.28
CA LEU A 28 9.53 -24.70 21.14
C LEU A 28 9.10 -23.37 20.50
N LEU A 29 8.80 -23.32 19.19
CA LEU A 29 8.33 -22.09 18.52
C LEU A 29 6.80 -22.02 18.39
N ALA A 30 6.09 -23.14 18.56
CA ALA A 30 4.64 -23.17 18.56
C ALA A 30 4.03 -22.72 19.92
N GLU A 31 4.80 -22.78 21.00
CA GLU A 31 4.32 -22.46 22.36
C GLU A 31 4.60 -21.01 22.81
N SER A 32 5.47 -20.24 22.14
CA SER A 32 5.89 -18.92 22.65
C SER A 32 5.00 -17.74 22.25
N GLY A 33 4.00 -17.90 21.38
CA GLY A 33 3.08 -16.81 20.98
C GLY A 33 3.69 -15.62 20.22
N ASP A 34 5.01 -15.40 20.32
CA ASP A 34 5.72 -14.31 19.66
C ASP A 34 6.21 -14.75 18.28
N LEU A 35 5.45 -14.41 17.24
CA LEU A 35 5.91 -14.49 15.86
C LEU A 35 7.12 -13.57 15.66
N LYS A 36 8.32 -14.14 15.50
CA LYS A 36 9.49 -13.34 15.11
C LYS A 36 9.25 -12.67 13.75
N PRO A 37 9.41 -11.35 13.59
CA PRO A 37 9.27 -10.72 12.28
C PRO A 37 10.17 -11.34 11.20
N LEU A 38 9.69 -11.36 9.94
CA LEU A 38 10.47 -11.82 8.78
C LEU A 38 11.61 -10.86 8.43
N ALA A 39 11.33 -9.56 8.45
CA ALA A 39 12.32 -8.52 8.24
C ALA A 39 13.12 -8.25 9.52
N GLU A 40 14.37 -7.81 9.35
CA GLU A 40 15.23 -7.38 10.48
C GLU A 40 14.64 -6.16 11.19
N ARG A 41 14.05 -5.24 10.42
CA ARG A 41 13.32 -4.09 10.93
C ARG A 41 11.90 -4.46 11.29
N THR A 42 11.47 -3.95 12.43
CA THR A 42 10.18 -4.27 13.05
C THR A 42 9.48 -3.01 13.52
N TYR A 43 8.17 -3.09 13.71
CA TYR A 43 7.39 -2.03 14.35
C TYR A 43 6.35 -2.66 15.27
N THR A 44 5.84 -1.86 16.20
CA THR A 44 4.72 -2.22 17.08
C THR A 44 3.73 -1.06 17.07
N ASN A 45 2.45 -1.35 16.91
CA ASN A 45 1.40 -0.35 17.01
C ASN A 45 1.04 -0.05 18.48
N PRO A 46 0.66 1.20 18.81
CA PRO A 46 0.69 2.38 17.93
C PRO A 46 2.12 2.81 17.59
N VAL A 47 2.31 3.37 16.40
CA VAL A 47 3.64 3.76 15.91
C VAL A 47 4.26 4.84 16.80
N PRO A 48 5.56 4.75 17.14
CA PRO A 48 6.20 5.65 18.08
C PRO A 48 6.52 7.03 17.48
N TYR A 49 6.52 8.04 18.35
CA TYR A 49 7.06 9.36 18.06
C TYR A 49 8.49 9.51 18.59
N ALA A 50 9.33 10.23 17.85
CA ALA A 50 10.76 10.42 18.13
C ALA A 50 11.04 11.10 19.48
N ASP A 51 10.10 11.89 20.00
CA ASP A 51 10.20 12.53 21.31
C ASP A 51 9.84 11.60 22.49
N GLY A 52 9.46 10.36 22.20
CA GLY A 52 9.09 9.34 23.19
C GLY A 52 7.76 9.59 23.90
N LYS A 53 6.97 10.58 23.46
CA LYS A 53 5.66 10.89 24.05
C LYS A 53 4.55 10.18 23.28
N SER A 54 3.42 9.98 23.95
CA SER A 54 2.17 9.63 23.30
C SER A 54 1.58 10.87 22.63
N HIS A 55 1.28 10.76 21.34
CA HIS A 55 0.55 11.78 20.58
C HIS A 55 -0.75 11.17 20.07
N THR A 56 -1.85 11.91 20.20
CA THR A 56 -3.09 11.61 19.49
C THR A 56 -2.90 11.89 18.00
N ALA A 57 -3.54 11.08 17.18
CA ALA A 57 -3.60 11.29 15.73
C ALA A 57 -4.89 10.68 15.19
N PRO A 58 -6.06 11.22 15.60
CA PRO A 58 -7.34 10.86 15.00
C PRO A 58 -7.37 11.19 13.51
N ASP A 59 -8.14 10.40 12.79
CA ASP A 59 -8.41 10.56 11.35
C ASP A 59 -7.13 10.73 10.49
N PRO A 60 -6.12 9.84 10.61
CA PRO A 60 -4.81 10.05 10.01
C PRO A 60 -4.86 9.93 8.48
N PHE A 61 -4.53 11.02 7.80
CA PHE A 61 -4.30 11.03 6.35
C PHE A 61 -2.82 11.10 6.04
N VAL A 62 -2.28 10.05 5.42
CA VAL A 62 -0.85 9.98 5.07
C VAL A 62 -0.61 10.22 3.59
N LEU A 63 0.21 11.23 3.28
CA LEU A 63 0.71 11.55 1.96
C LEU A 63 2.21 11.22 1.88
N LYS A 64 2.63 10.45 0.87
CA LYS A 64 4.05 10.36 0.52
C LYS A 64 4.42 11.53 -0.40
N TYR A 65 5.40 12.33 0.01
CA TYR A 65 5.97 13.38 -0.82
C TYR A 65 7.48 13.30 -0.76
N ARG A 66 8.09 13.07 -1.94
CA ARG A 66 9.51 12.74 -2.04
C ARG A 66 9.84 11.57 -1.12
N ASP A 67 10.80 11.73 -0.21
CA ASP A 67 11.31 10.63 0.64
C ASP A 67 10.66 10.56 2.02
N LEU A 68 9.65 11.43 2.27
CA LEU A 68 8.96 11.50 3.54
C LEU A 68 7.47 11.16 3.38
N TYR A 69 6.93 10.62 4.46
CA TYR A 69 5.51 10.46 4.71
C TYR A 69 5.05 11.58 5.62
N TYR A 70 3.96 12.26 5.26
CA TYR A 70 3.34 13.33 6.03
C TYR A 70 1.98 12.84 6.51
N CYS A 71 1.75 12.86 7.82
CA CYS A 71 0.46 12.53 8.42
C CYS A 71 -0.22 13.81 8.87
N TYR A 72 -1.43 14.04 8.38
CA TYR A 72 -2.32 15.11 8.83
C TYR A 72 -3.42 14.49 9.70
N ALA A 73 -3.72 15.11 10.84
CA ALA A 73 -4.67 14.56 11.80
C ALA A 73 -5.59 15.62 12.42
N THR A 74 -6.76 15.16 12.85
CA THR A 74 -7.79 15.96 13.54
C THR A 74 -7.28 16.51 14.88
N ASP A 75 -7.69 17.74 15.23
CA ASP A 75 -7.57 18.28 16.59
C ASP A 75 -8.62 19.37 16.85
N GLU A 76 -8.90 19.68 18.11
CA GLU A 76 -9.85 20.74 18.49
C GLU A 76 -9.36 22.13 18.03
N HIS A 77 -8.05 22.38 18.03
CA HIS A 77 -7.47 23.71 17.88
C HIS A 77 -6.83 23.99 16.51
N GLY A 78 -6.63 22.96 15.70
CA GLY A 78 -6.02 23.08 14.37
C GLY A 78 -5.87 21.73 13.67
N ILE A 79 -5.16 21.69 12.56
CA ILE A 79 -4.74 20.44 11.92
C ILE A 79 -3.31 20.13 12.33
N LEU A 80 -3.09 18.95 12.91
CA LEU A 80 -1.77 18.46 13.28
C LEU A 80 -1.03 17.95 12.04
N VAL A 81 0.31 18.06 12.04
CA VAL A 81 1.17 17.42 11.05
C VAL A 81 2.35 16.70 11.71
N SER A 82 2.66 15.51 11.21
CA SER A 82 3.86 14.75 11.57
C SER A 82 4.53 14.13 10.34
N THR A 83 5.81 13.81 10.43
CA THR A 83 6.59 13.23 9.32
C THR A 83 7.29 11.94 9.70
N SER A 84 7.45 11.02 8.75
CA SER A 84 8.25 9.82 8.92
C SER A 84 9.06 9.50 7.65
N PRO A 85 10.32 9.04 7.75
CA PRO A 85 11.08 8.52 6.61
C PRO A 85 10.75 7.07 6.27
N ASP A 86 10.06 6.35 7.17
CA ASP A 86 9.89 4.90 7.06
C ASP A 86 8.49 4.38 7.43
N MET A 87 7.56 5.30 7.69
CA MET A 87 6.20 5.09 8.21
C MET A 87 6.13 4.57 9.65
N VAL A 88 7.26 4.28 10.30
CA VAL A 88 7.32 3.67 11.63
C VAL A 88 7.71 4.71 12.68
N HIS A 89 8.74 5.50 12.42
CA HIS A 89 9.26 6.50 13.36
C HIS A 89 8.77 7.88 12.94
N TRP A 90 7.93 8.50 13.77
CA TRP A 90 7.27 9.77 13.45
C TRP A 90 7.83 10.94 14.24
N THR A 91 7.90 12.11 13.62
CA THR A 91 8.25 13.39 14.26
C THR A 91 7.04 14.31 14.18
N SER A 92 6.54 14.76 15.33
CA SER A 92 5.44 15.73 15.40
C SER A 92 5.96 17.14 15.18
N HIS A 93 5.24 17.94 14.39
CA HIS A 93 5.56 19.35 14.13
C HIS A 93 4.49 20.30 14.68
N GLY A 94 3.51 19.78 15.44
CA GLY A 94 2.38 20.57 15.93
C GLY A 94 1.39 20.91 14.82
N PHE A 95 0.86 22.13 14.81
CA PHE A 95 -0.18 22.52 13.87
C PHE A 95 0.38 23.06 12.56
N CYS A 96 -0.02 22.48 11.42
CA CYS A 96 0.22 23.06 10.09
C CYS A 96 -0.83 24.11 9.71
N TYR A 97 -1.97 24.13 10.42
CA TYR A 97 -3.06 25.05 10.19
C TYR A 97 -3.86 25.34 11.46
N THR A 98 -4.18 26.62 11.67
CA THR A 98 -5.08 27.10 12.74
C THR A 98 -5.91 28.27 12.19
N GLU A 99 -7.11 28.49 12.72
CA GLU A 99 -7.93 29.66 12.39
C GLU A 99 -8.61 30.22 13.63
N ALA A 100 -8.43 31.52 13.89
CA ALA A 100 -9.08 32.19 15.01
C ALA A 100 -10.61 32.22 14.85
N GLY A 101 -11.33 31.98 15.94
CA GLY A 101 -12.81 31.91 15.92
C GLY A 101 -13.36 30.60 15.35
N ARG A 102 -12.50 29.60 15.11
CA ARG A 102 -12.88 28.24 14.70
C ARG A 102 -12.37 27.21 15.71
N ARG A 103 -13.02 26.06 15.73
CA ARG A 103 -12.64 24.87 16.51
C ARG A 103 -13.04 23.59 15.77
N ASN A 104 -12.65 22.44 16.32
CA ASN A 104 -13.01 21.11 15.80
C ASN A 104 -12.57 20.93 14.34
N PHE A 105 -11.26 20.91 14.09
CA PHE A 105 -10.71 20.75 12.75
C PHE A 105 -10.62 19.26 12.43
N TRP A 106 -11.61 18.76 11.69
CA TRP A 106 -11.81 17.33 11.48
C TRP A 106 -11.36 16.85 10.11
N ALA A 107 -10.79 15.65 10.13
CA ALA A 107 -10.51 14.73 9.03
C ALA A 107 -9.87 15.41 7.81
N PRO A 108 -8.61 15.87 7.94
CA PRO A 108 -7.91 16.46 6.81
C PRO A 108 -7.62 15.41 5.73
N SER A 109 -7.72 15.78 4.46
CA SER A 109 -7.11 15.06 3.34
C SER A 109 -6.33 16.00 2.45
N VAL A 110 -5.22 15.52 1.87
CA VAL A 110 -4.31 16.37 1.09
C VAL A 110 -4.03 15.76 -0.28
N ILE A 111 -4.15 16.58 -1.32
CA ILE A 111 -3.69 16.25 -2.68
C ILE A 111 -2.67 17.28 -3.16
N LEU A 112 -1.59 16.81 -3.77
CA LEU A 112 -0.60 17.65 -4.43
C LEU A 112 -1.00 17.91 -5.88
N ILE A 113 -1.06 19.18 -6.28
CA ILE A 113 -1.35 19.57 -7.66
C ILE A 113 -0.34 20.65 -8.06
N ASN A 114 0.60 20.31 -8.96
CA ASN A 114 1.64 21.21 -9.47
C ASN A 114 2.39 21.96 -8.36
N GLY A 115 2.90 21.24 -7.36
CA GLY A 115 3.71 21.83 -6.27
C GLY A 115 2.90 22.48 -5.16
N VAL A 116 1.56 22.54 -5.27
CA VAL A 116 0.69 23.10 -4.23
C VAL A 116 -0.08 21.98 -3.53
N PHE A 117 0.08 21.89 -2.21
CA PHE A 117 -0.66 20.99 -1.33
C PHE A 117 -2.04 21.58 -1.07
N HIS A 118 -3.10 20.86 -1.43
CA HIS A 118 -4.48 21.25 -1.20
C HIS A 118 -5.06 20.41 -0.08
N MET A 119 -5.22 21.00 1.09
CA MET A 119 -5.78 20.35 2.27
C MET A 119 -7.27 20.65 2.39
N TYR A 120 -8.08 19.61 2.31
CA TYR A 120 -9.52 19.64 2.52
C TYR A 120 -9.79 19.15 3.94
N PHE A 121 -10.58 19.89 4.70
CA PHE A 121 -10.90 19.59 6.09
C PHE A 121 -12.24 20.23 6.44
N SER A 122 -12.82 19.87 7.58
CA SER A 122 -14.04 20.52 8.09
C SER A 122 -13.78 21.18 9.45
N ASN A 123 -14.52 22.26 9.74
CA ASN A 123 -14.51 22.89 11.07
C ASN A 123 -15.80 23.67 11.34
N MET A 124 -15.99 24.11 12.59
CA MET A 124 -17.15 24.89 13.02
C MET A 124 -16.75 26.24 13.64
N PRO A 125 -17.65 27.26 13.66
CA PRO A 125 -17.46 28.45 14.47
C PRO A 125 -17.30 28.13 15.96
N ALA A 126 -16.43 28.86 16.66
CA ALA A 126 -16.09 28.55 18.05
C ALA A 126 -17.28 28.67 19.01
N GLU A 127 -18.21 29.58 18.73
CA GLU A 127 -19.42 29.86 19.50
C GLU A 127 -20.57 28.88 19.23
N GLU A 128 -20.51 28.13 18.12
CA GLU A 128 -21.54 27.15 17.78
C GLU A 128 -21.41 25.91 18.65
N THR A 129 -22.54 25.33 19.04
CA THR A 129 -22.60 24.11 19.87
C THR A 129 -23.22 22.93 19.16
N ASP A 130 -23.91 23.19 18.04
CA ASP A 130 -24.46 22.16 17.19
C ASP A 130 -23.39 21.61 16.25
N THR A 131 -23.02 20.35 16.44
CA THR A 131 -22.04 19.62 15.61
C THR A 131 -22.56 19.24 14.22
N HIS A 132 -23.68 19.82 13.79
CA HIS A 132 -24.16 19.77 12.40
C HIS A 132 -23.82 21.08 11.64
N THR A 133 -22.97 21.95 12.21
CA THR A 133 -22.54 23.22 11.61
C THR A 133 -21.13 23.16 10.99
N GLU A 134 -20.50 21.99 11.04
CA GLU A 134 -19.19 21.68 10.51
C GLU A 134 -19.25 21.68 8.99
N ILE A 135 -18.55 22.63 8.39
CA ILE A 135 -18.52 22.80 6.93
C ILE A 135 -17.15 22.47 6.38
N MET A 136 -17.12 21.81 5.23
CA MET A 136 -15.88 21.51 4.53
C MET A 136 -15.31 22.72 3.80
N ARG A 137 -14.00 22.90 3.96
CA ARG A 137 -13.19 24.03 3.47
C ARG A 137 -11.91 23.48 2.86
N VAL A 138 -11.21 24.33 2.12
CA VAL A 138 -9.91 24.01 1.52
C VAL A 138 -8.90 25.09 1.85
N ALA A 139 -7.72 24.67 2.30
CA ALA A 139 -6.54 25.49 2.51
C ALA A 139 -5.38 24.96 1.65
N VAL A 140 -4.41 25.82 1.33
CA VAL A 140 -3.26 25.43 0.51
C VAL A 140 -1.94 25.91 1.09
N SER A 141 -0.87 25.21 0.71
CA SER A 141 0.52 25.57 1.01
C SER A 141 1.43 25.07 -0.12
N GLU A 142 2.58 25.71 -0.32
CA GLU A 142 3.68 25.18 -1.15
C GLU A 142 4.64 24.30 -0.33
N ASP A 143 4.56 24.38 1.00
CA ASP A 143 5.28 23.52 1.96
C ASP A 143 4.29 22.52 2.59
N PRO A 144 4.54 21.20 2.55
CA PRO A 144 3.67 20.21 3.17
C PRO A 144 3.52 20.34 4.69
N LEU A 145 4.45 21.00 5.38
CA LEU A 145 4.36 21.33 6.82
C LEU A 145 3.55 22.61 7.09
N GLY A 146 3.19 23.36 6.06
CA GLY A 146 2.50 24.64 6.17
C GLY A 146 3.45 25.84 6.39
N PRO A 147 2.94 26.99 6.83
CA PRO A 147 1.56 27.22 7.24
C PRO A 147 0.60 27.15 6.04
N PHE A 148 -0.51 26.44 6.20
CA PHE A 148 -1.58 26.45 5.22
C PHE A 148 -2.41 27.73 5.30
N GLU A 149 -2.92 28.19 4.16
CA GLU A 149 -3.82 29.33 4.07
C GLU A 149 -5.17 28.91 3.49
N LYS A 150 -6.26 29.26 4.17
CA LYS A 150 -7.62 29.03 3.67
C LYS A 150 -7.81 29.70 2.30
N LYS A 151 -8.32 28.94 1.32
CA LYS A 151 -8.67 29.46 -0.01
C LYS A 151 -10.18 29.49 -0.28
N ALA A 152 -10.94 28.49 0.14
CA ALA A 152 -12.39 28.47 -0.09
C ALA A 152 -13.18 27.69 0.96
N GLU A 153 -14.49 27.96 1.00
CA GLU A 153 -15.49 27.12 1.66
C GLU A 153 -16.24 26.36 0.57
N LEU A 154 -16.29 25.03 0.65
CA LEU A 154 -16.92 24.21 -0.39
C LEU A 154 -18.40 23.98 -0.11
N PHE A 155 -18.81 24.08 1.16
CA PHE A 155 -20.17 23.86 1.62
C PHE A 155 -20.59 24.96 2.59
N ASN A 156 -21.91 25.17 2.66
CA ASN A 156 -22.58 26.03 3.64
C ASN A 156 -23.49 25.22 4.58
N THR A 157 -23.44 23.89 4.48
CA THR A 157 -24.14 22.90 5.29
C THR A 157 -23.16 21.83 5.72
N PHE A 158 -23.57 20.95 6.64
CA PHE A 158 -22.75 19.85 7.13
C PHE A 158 -22.11 19.08 5.98
N ALA A 159 -20.78 18.99 5.99
CA ALA A 159 -20.00 18.15 5.09
C ALA A 159 -18.63 17.93 5.71
N ILE A 160 -18.22 16.67 5.85
CA ILE A 160 -16.99 16.28 6.55
C ILE A 160 -16.25 15.19 5.75
N ASP A 161 -15.09 14.75 6.26
CA ASP A 161 -14.40 13.53 5.83
C ASP A 161 -14.12 13.46 4.32
N SER A 162 -13.42 14.48 3.84
CA SER A 162 -13.05 14.57 2.43
C SER A 162 -12.02 13.51 2.03
N GLN A 163 -12.11 13.08 0.77
CA GLN A 163 -10.93 12.72 -0.01
C GLN A 163 -11.07 13.30 -1.41
N VAL A 164 -10.03 13.97 -1.89
CA VAL A 164 -9.95 14.46 -3.27
C VAL A 164 -8.99 13.60 -4.08
N VAL A 165 -9.45 13.10 -5.22
CA VAL A 165 -8.68 12.23 -6.12
C VAL A 165 -8.75 12.71 -7.56
N TYR A 166 -7.66 12.58 -8.30
CA TYR A 166 -7.64 12.72 -9.75
C TYR A 166 -7.96 11.38 -10.40
N GLY A 167 -9.04 11.33 -11.19
CA GLY A 167 -9.37 10.17 -12.01
C GLY A 167 -8.45 10.05 -13.22
N ASP A 168 -8.32 8.82 -13.75
CA ASP A 168 -7.61 8.55 -15.01
C ASP A 168 -8.35 9.13 -16.24
N ASP A 169 -9.57 9.65 -16.05
CA ASP A 169 -10.34 10.43 -17.03
C ASP A 169 -9.99 11.94 -17.02
N GLY A 170 -9.05 12.36 -16.16
CA GLY A 170 -8.61 13.75 -16.00
C GLY A 170 -9.50 14.59 -15.07
N GLN A 171 -10.54 14.01 -14.47
CA GLN A 171 -11.48 14.72 -13.61
C GLN A 171 -11.03 14.67 -12.14
N LEU A 172 -11.17 15.78 -11.42
CA LEU A 172 -11.10 15.80 -9.96
C LEU A 172 -12.43 15.37 -9.35
N TYR A 173 -12.38 14.43 -8.43
CA TYR A 173 -13.51 13.93 -7.66
C TYR A 173 -13.33 14.28 -6.18
N LEU A 174 -14.39 14.76 -5.54
CA LEU A 174 -14.49 14.94 -4.09
C LEU A 174 -15.43 13.87 -3.54
N LEU A 175 -14.88 12.96 -2.76
CA LEU A 175 -15.63 12.07 -1.88
C LEU A 175 -15.76 12.78 -0.53
N TYR A 176 -16.94 12.73 0.08
CA TYR A 176 -17.20 13.40 1.37
C TYR A 176 -18.40 12.78 2.09
N ALA A 177 -18.52 12.97 3.39
CA ALA A 177 -19.66 12.52 4.16
C ALA A 177 -20.68 13.66 4.38
N ASP A 178 -21.97 13.37 4.25
CA ASP A 178 -23.08 14.32 4.38
C ASP A 178 -24.28 13.69 5.10
N ASN A 179 -25.05 14.51 5.82
CA ASN A 179 -26.21 14.09 6.61
C ASN A 179 -27.45 13.92 5.74
N GLN A 180 -27.92 12.67 5.60
CA GLN A 180 -29.08 12.29 4.80
C GLN A 180 -30.28 12.02 5.72
N VAL A 181 -30.89 13.10 6.21
CA VAL A 181 -31.98 13.02 7.21
C VAL A 181 -33.27 12.38 6.67
N THR A 182 -33.55 12.55 5.37
CA THR A 182 -34.75 12.00 4.68
C THR A 182 -34.50 11.61 3.22
N GLY A 183 -33.25 11.67 2.75
CA GLY A 183 -32.95 11.79 1.31
C GLY A 183 -32.63 10.49 0.57
N LEU A 184 -32.00 9.52 1.25
CA LEU A 184 -31.48 8.31 0.58
C LEU A 184 -32.10 6.99 1.09
N SER A 185 -32.62 6.99 2.31
CA SER A 185 -33.27 5.83 2.93
C SER A 185 -34.26 6.30 3.99
N ASP A 186 -35.49 5.80 3.90
CA ASP A 186 -36.51 6.02 4.94
C ASP A 186 -36.24 5.18 6.21
N ASP A 187 -35.55 4.04 6.04
CA ASP A 187 -35.29 3.07 7.11
C ASP A 187 -33.97 3.32 7.85
N ARG A 188 -32.99 3.95 7.17
CA ARG A 188 -31.63 4.18 7.71
C ARG A 188 -31.17 5.63 7.45
N PRO A 189 -31.81 6.62 8.10
CA PRO A 189 -31.33 7.99 8.05
C PRO A 189 -29.97 8.08 8.75
N GLY A 190 -29.10 8.96 8.26
CA GLY A 190 -27.74 9.00 8.75
C GLY A 190 -26.78 9.76 7.86
N THR A 191 -25.51 9.69 8.23
CA THR A 191 -24.40 10.16 7.40
C THR A 191 -24.13 9.14 6.29
N SER A 192 -23.96 9.61 5.06
CA SER A 192 -23.58 8.78 3.90
C SER A 192 -22.40 9.39 3.17
N VAL A 193 -21.60 8.55 2.51
CA VAL A 193 -20.53 9.00 1.61
C VAL A 193 -21.15 9.38 0.27
N MET A 194 -20.89 10.61 -0.13
CA MET A 194 -21.30 11.24 -1.38
C MET A 194 -20.09 11.46 -2.27
N ILE A 195 -20.33 11.67 -3.56
CA ILE A 195 -19.32 12.08 -4.53
C ILE A 195 -19.81 13.27 -5.35
N ASP A 196 -18.95 14.25 -5.58
CA ASP A 196 -19.17 15.36 -6.51
C ASP A 196 -17.89 15.56 -7.35
N ARG A 197 -18.02 16.23 -8.50
CA ARG A 197 -16.88 16.63 -9.31
C ARG A 197 -16.40 18.00 -8.89
N LEU A 198 -15.10 18.25 -9.01
CA LEU A 198 -14.51 19.57 -8.81
C LEU A 198 -14.21 20.22 -10.18
N VAL A 199 -14.71 21.44 -10.39
CA VAL A 199 -14.39 22.25 -11.59
C VAL A 199 -12.99 22.87 -11.45
N THR A 200 -12.64 23.24 -10.23
CA THR A 200 -11.29 23.61 -9.80
C THR A 200 -11.07 22.97 -8.43
N PRO A 201 -9.82 22.89 -7.92
CA PRO A 201 -9.57 22.47 -6.54
C PRO A 201 -10.34 23.27 -5.46
N TYR A 202 -11.00 24.37 -5.83
CA TYR A 202 -11.70 25.27 -4.92
C TYR A 202 -13.21 25.35 -5.18
N SER A 203 -13.75 24.63 -6.17
CA SER A 203 -15.15 24.75 -6.56
C SER A 203 -15.76 23.43 -7.04
N ARG A 204 -16.92 23.09 -6.48
CA ARG A 204 -17.71 21.90 -6.84
C ARG A 204 -18.55 22.16 -8.09
N GLU A 205 -18.83 21.10 -8.85
CA GLU A 205 -19.82 21.12 -9.93
C GLU A 205 -21.25 21.23 -9.36
N ASN A 206 -21.46 20.89 -8.09
CA ASN A 206 -22.74 20.89 -7.39
C ASN A 206 -23.74 19.90 -7.99
N LYS A 207 -23.27 18.69 -8.35
CA LYS A 207 -24.10 17.58 -8.80
C LYS A 207 -23.81 16.31 -7.99
N PRO A 208 -23.96 16.38 -6.65
CA PRO A 208 -23.55 15.29 -5.79
C PRO A 208 -24.39 14.03 -6.07
N ARG A 209 -23.76 12.88 -5.87
CA ARG A 209 -24.40 11.56 -5.96
C ARG A 209 -24.08 10.73 -4.72
N PRO A 210 -25.02 9.90 -4.26
CA PRO A 210 -24.72 8.87 -3.28
C PRO A 210 -23.64 7.92 -3.80
N LEU A 211 -22.68 7.60 -2.96
CA LEU A 211 -21.63 6.65 -3.27
C LEU A 211 -21.76 5.42 -2.37
N ILE A 212 -21.65 5.60 -1.05
CA ILE A 212 -21.84 4.53 -0.06
C ILE A 212 -22.89 4.98 0.95
N VAL A 213 -23.95 4.20 1.11
CA VAL A 213 -25.06 4.48 2.03
C VAL A 213 -25.13 3.42 3.14
N PRO A 214 -25.71 3.72 4.31
CA PRO A 214 -25.99 2.72 5.33
C PRO A 214 -26.91 1.60 4.84
N THR A 215 -26.58 0.35 5.19
CA THR A 215 -27.29 -0.88 4.79
C THR A 215 -27.51 -1.85 5.95
N MET A 216 -26.86 -1.67 7.11
CA MET A 216 -26.95 -2.60 8.23
C MET A 216 -26.92 -1.90 9.60
N ASP A 217 -27.35 -2.60 10.64
CA ASP A 217 -27.52 -2.04 11.99
C ASP A 217 -26.18 -1.85 12.71
N GLU A 218 -25.13 -2.57 12.29
CA GLU A 218 -23.76 -2.37 12.77
C GLU A 218 -23.21 -0.98 12.42
N GLU A 219 -23.83 -0.29 11.46
CA GLU A 219 -23.48 1.08 11.05
C GLU A 219 -24.22 2.15 11.88
N ILE A 220 -25.01 1.75 12.89
CA ILE A 220 -25.69 2.68 13.80
C ILE A 220 -24.66 3.42 14.66
N PHE A 221 -24.64 4.74 14.54
CA PHE A 221 -23.88 5.64 15.40
C PHE A 221 -24.60 5.86 16.74
N ALA A 222 -25.90 6.13 16.70
CA ALA A 222 -26.70 6.36 17.91
C ALA A 222 -28.12 5.85 17.74
N ARG A 223 -28.56 5.01 18.69
CA ARG A 223 -29.94 4.54 18.74
C ARG A 223 -30.86 5.64 19.25
N ASN A 224 -32.03 5.75 18.62
CA ASN A 224 -33.06 6.73 18.96
C ASN A 224 -32.49 8.16 19.14
N ARG A 225 -31.60 8.58 18.23
CA ARG A 225 -30.81 9.83 18.35
C ARG A 225 -31.70 11.06 18.59
N PHE A 226 -32.88 11.09 18.00
CA PHE A 226 -33.81 12.22 18.08
C PHE A 226 -34.95 12.03 19.09
N GLY A 227 -35.02 10.89 19.78
CA GLY A 227 -36.11 10.58 20.72
C GLY A 227 -37.44 10.20 20.06
N ASP A 228 -37.49 10.07 18.72
CA ASP A 228 -38.68 9.75 17.93
C ASP A 228 -38.72 8.29 17.41
N GLY A 229 -37.78 7.46 17.87
CA GLY A 229 -37.62 6.06 17.50
C GLY A 229 -36.65 5.82 16.34
N ARG A 230 -36.11 6.86 15.70
CA ARG A 230 -35.15 6.70 14.58
C ARG A 230 -33.72 6.52 15.08
N ASP A 231 -33.08 5.46 14.60
CA ASP A 231 -31.65 5.21 14.79
C ASP A 231 -30.84 5.99 13.74
N TRP A 232 -29.77 6.65 14.17
CA TRP A 232 -28.87 7.39 13.29
C TRP A 232 -27.70 6.50 12.88
N HIS A 233 -27.49 6.36 11.57
CA HIS A 233 -26.39 5.59 11.01
C HIS A 233 -25.25 6.52 10.58
N THR A 234 -24.01 6.02 10.59
CA THR A 234 -22.86 6.77 10.09
C THR A 234 -22.04 5.89 9.17
N VAL A 235 -21.81 6.38 7.95
CA VAL A 235 -20.82 5.91 6.98
C VAL A 235 -20.04 7.14 6.52
N GLU A 236 -18.73 7.14 6.76
CA GLU A 236 -17.85 8.31 6.62
C GLU A 236 -16.39 7.90 6.28
N GLY A 237 -15.43 8.83 6.34
CA GLY A 237 -13.99 8.54 6.19
C GLY A 237 -13.62 7.72 4.93
N ALA A 238 -14.08 8.14 3.75
CA ALA A 238 -13.94 7.36 2.52
C ALA A 238 -12.55 7.51 1.87
N THR A 239 -11.93 6.39 1.48
CA THR A 239 -10.64 6.38 0.76
C THR A 239 -10.71 5.49 -0.49
N TYR A 240 -10.55 6.10 -1.67
CA TYR A 240 -10.51 5.48 -2.99
C TYR A 240 -9.10 5.06 -3.40
N PHE A 241 -8.99 3.88 -4.03
CA PHE A 241 -7.78 3.40 -4.73
C PHE A 241 -8.13 2.30 -5.73
N ALA A 242 -7.17 1.90 -6.57
CA ALA A 242 -7.37 0.87 -7.59
C ALA A 242 -6.27 -0.20 -7.57
N TYR A 243 -6.65 -1.45 -7.86
CA TYR A 243 -5.73 -2.56 -8.03
C TYR A 243 -6.24 -3.49 -9.14
N ARG A 244 -5.37 -3.76 -10.11
CA ARG A 244 -5.66 -4.57 -11.30
C ARG A 244 -6.90 -4.06 -12.05
N ASP A 245 -8.00 -4.80 -12.05
CA ASP A 245 -9.24 -4.49 -12.75
C ASP A 245 -10.36 -4.00 -11.83
N ARG A 246 -10.02 -3.63 -10.59
CA ARG A 246 -10.99 -3.17 -9.60
C ARG A 246 -10.59 -1.85 -8.98
N ALA A 247 -11.60 -1.06 -8.68
CA ALA A 247 -11.52 0.07 -7.78
C ALA A 247 -12.10 -0.33 -6.42
N PHE A 248 -11.58 0.28 -5.35
CA PHE A 248 -12.00 0.08 -3.98
C PHE A 248 -12.25 1.43 -3.32
N ILE A 249 -13.23 1.47 -2.43
CA ILE A 249 -13.44 2.56 -1.47
C ILE A 249 -13.52 1.92 -0.09
N THR A 250 -12.54 2.15 0.76
CA THR A 250 -12.71 1.90 2.20
C THR A 250 -13.55 3.01 2.81
N TYR A 251 -14.32 2.71 3.83
CA TYR A 251 -15.11 3.67 4.57
C TYR A 251 -15.16 3.25 6.04
N SER A 252 -15.43 4.20 6.93
CA SER A 252 -15.64 3.92 8.35
C SER A 252 -17.10 4.02 8.71
N ALA A 253 -17.54 3.25 9.71
CA ALA A 253 -18.92 3.25 10.15
C ALA A 253 -19.05 2.87 11.64
N ASN A 254 -20.26 3.07 12.19
CA ASN A 254 -20.54 3.14 13.64
C ASN A 254 -20.04 4.47 14.23
N ALA A 255 -20.11 4.65 15.54
CA ALA A 255 -19.59 5.82 16.25
C ALA A 255 -18.10 5.68 16.54
N TYR A 256 -17.30 6.69 16.17
CA TYR A 256 -15.87 6.76 16.50
C TYR A 256 -15.59 6.73 18.02
N GLU A 257 -16.60 7.03 18.84
CA GLU A 257 -16.57 6.96 20.31
C GLU A 257 -16.72 5.52 20.83
N HIS A 258 -17.31 4.63 20.04
CA HIS A 258 -17.58 3.25 20.45
C HIS A 258 -16.37 2.35 20.18
N GLU A 259 -16.30 1.23 20.90
CA GLU A 259 -15.29 0.19 20.68
C GLU A 259 -15.45 -0.53 19.32
N ASP A 260 -16.66 -0.53 18.77
CA ASP A 260 -17.06 -1.22 17.53
C ASP A 260 -16.93 -0.36 16.26
N TYR A 261 -16.33 0.83 16.34
CA TYR A 261 -15.96 1.57 15.12
C TYR A 261 -15.09 0.69 14.22
N PHE A 262 -15.41 0.68 12.94
CA PHE A 262 -14.83 -0.28 11.99
C PHE A 262 -14.60 0.33 10.61
N VAL A 263 -13.71 -0.30 9.84
CA VAL A 263 -13.49 -0.03 8.42
C VAL A 263 -14.20 -1.11 7.60
N GLY A 264 -15.16 -0.70 6.77
CA GLY A 264 -15.73 -1.51 5.69
C GLY A 264 -15.12 -1.11 4.34
N TYR A 265 -15.53 -1.79 3.27
CA TYR A 265 -15.19 -1.33 1.93
C TYR A 265 -16.26 -1.69 0.90
N SER A 266 -16.26 -0.94 -0.20
CA SER A 266 -16.96 -1.26 -1.43
C SER A 266 -15.97 -1.43 -2.56
N TYR A 267 -16.35 -2.17 -3.59
CA TYR A 267 -15.54 -2.36 -4.78
C TYR A 267 -16.39 -2.16 -6.03
N ALA A 268 -15.73 -1.76 -7.12
CA ALA A 268 -16.34 -1.68 -8.44
C ALA A 268 -15.38 -2.22 -9.49
N GLN A 269 -15.93 -2.67 -10.62
CA GLN A 269 -15.09 -3.06 -11.74
C GLN A 269 -14.62 -1.83 -12.53
N LEU A 270 -13.33 -1.81 -12.86
CA LEU A 270 -12.79 -0.87 -13.82
C LEU A 270 -13.05 -1.30 -15.27
N PRO A 271 -13.39 -0.36 -16.17
CA PRO A 271 -13.45 -0.63 -17.60
C PRO A 271 -12.06 -0.98 -18.15
N ASN A 272 -12.02 -1.59 -19.34
CA ASN A 272 -10.76 -2.00 -19.98
C ASN A 272 -9.84 -0.83 -20.36
N LYS A 273 -10.41 0.37 -20.55
CA LYS A 273 -9.66 1.59 -20.84
C LYS A 273 -9.73 2.49 -19.61
N GLN A 274 -8.58 2.92 -19.11
CA GLN A 274 -8.53 3.73 -17.88
C GLN A 274 -9.30 5.05 -18.01
N ALA A 275 -9.25 5.71 -19.17
CA ALA A 275 -9.96 6.98 -19.41
C ALA A 275 -11.49 6.87 -19.38
N ASP A 276 -12.05 5.65 -19.46
CA ASP A 276 -13.49 5.42 -19.35
C ASP A 276 -13.93 5.20 -17.88
N ALA A 277 -12.99 5.18 -16.93
CA ALA A 277 -13.22 4.90 -15.51
C ALA A 277 -13.70 6.15 -14.74
N HIS A 278 -14.94 6.58 -15.01
CA HIS A 278 -15.58 7.66 -14.28
C HIS A 278 -16.01 7.19 -12.87
N ILE A 279 -15.28 7.60 -11.83
CA ILE A 279 -15.44 7.12 -10.44
C ILE A 279 -16.90 7.27 -9.95
N ASP A 280 -17.55 8.38 -10.29
CA ASP A 280 -18.94 8.72 -9.94
C ASP A 280 -20.02 7.96 -10.73
N GLN A 281 -19.61 7.05 -11.61
CA GLN A 281 -20.49 6.23 -12.46
C GLN A 281 -20.17 4.74 -12.39
N LEU A 282 -19.16 4.35 -11.60
CA LEU A 282 -18.86 2.95 -11.38
C LEU A 282 -19.98 2.28 -10.57
N ASP A 283 -20.21 1.00 -10.84
CA ASP A 283 -21.20 0.18 -10.15
C ASP A 283 -20.60 -0.36 -8.85
N TRP A 284 -20.77 0.40 -7.77
CA TRP A 284 -20.19 0.11 -6.45
C TRP A 284 -21.00 -0.95 -5.70
N THR A 285 -20.30 -1.99 -5.25
CA THR A 285 -20.85 -3.07 -4.42
C THR A 285 -20.18 -3.05 -3.06
N LYS A 286 -20.96 -2.92 -2.00
CA LYS A 286 -20.48 -3.04 -0.62
C LYS A 286 -20.06 -4.48 -0.33
N GLN A 287 -18.86 -4.67 0.25
CA GLN A 287 -18.40 -5.99 0.68
C GLN A 287 -19.22 -6.46 1.89
N LEU A 288 -19.80 -7.66 1.77
CA LEU A 288 -20.57 -8.33 2.81
C LEU A 288 -20.28 -9.83 2.77
N ASN A 289 -20.45 -10.51 3.90
CA ASN A 289 -20.37 -11.97 4.00
C ASN A 289 -21.78 -12.57 3.91
N GLU A 290 -22.24 -12.96 2.72
CA GLU A 290 -23.61 -13.47 2.49
C GLU A 290 -24.70 -12.50 2.97
N ASN A 291 -24.55 -11.22 2.65
CA ASN A 291 -25.39 -10.11 3.15
C ASN A 291 -25.30 -9.89 4.67
N ARG A 292 -24.28 -10.42 5.34
CA ARG A 292 -23.96 -10.16 6.75
C ARG A 292 -22.73 -9.26 6.87
N PHE A 293 -22.55 -8.72 8.06
CA PHE A 293 -21.41 -7.91 8.48
C PHE A 293 -20.05 -8.58 8.15
N ASP A 294 -19.15 -7.84 7.48
CA ASP A 294 -17.79 -8.28 7.09
C ASP A 294 -16.82 -7.09 7.08
N PRO A 295 -16.41 -6.58 8.26
CA PRO A 295 -15.47 -5.47 8.34
C PRO A 295 -14.08 -5.89 7.86
N LEU A 296 -13.40 -4.99 7.15
CA LEU A 296 -11.97 -5.12 6.84
C LEU A 296 -11.13 -4.98 8.12
N LEU A 297 -11.50 -4.03 8.97
CA LEU A 297 -10.83 -3.74 10.22
C LEU A 297 -11.87 -3.47 11.30
N ILE A 298 -11.76 -4.12 12.45
CA ILE A 298 -12.57 -3.88 13.65
C ILE A 298 -11.76 -4.25 14.88
N ARG A 299 -12.20 -3.83 16.06
CA ARG A 299 -11.57 -4.12 17.36
C ARG A 299 -11.05 -5.55 17.53
N SER A 300 -10.01 -5.65 18.34
CA SER A 300 -9.44 -6.87 18.89
C SER A 300 -9.41 -6.77 20.43
N PRO A 301 -9.00 -7.83 21.16
CA PRO A 301 -8.84 -7.74 22.61
C PRO A 301 -7.83 -6.68 23.11
N LYS A 302 -7.01 -6.10 22.21
CA LYS A 302 -5.98 -5.10 22.55
C LYS A 302 -6.19 -3.74 21.92
N VAL A 303 -7.04 -3.64 20.91
CA VAL A 303 -7.24 -2.42 20.13
C VAL A 303 -8.73 -2.23 19.88
N GLU A 304 -9.26 -1.05 20.12
CA GLU A 304 -10.67 -0.72 19.92
C GLU A 304 -10.85 0.58 19.15
N GLY A 305 -12.09 0.88 18.71
CA GLY A 305 -12.41 2.14 18.06
C GLY A 305 -11.63 2.33 16.76
N THR A 306 -11.45 1.27 15.98
CA THR A 306 -10.56 1.25 14.82
C THR A 306 -11.25 1.80 13.58
N GLY A 307 -10.74 2.88 13.02
CA GLY A 307 -11.31 3.40 11.78
C GLY A 307 -10.60 4.63 11.29
N HIS A 308 -11.32 5.33 10.41
CA HIS A 308 -10.92 6.50 9.65
C HIS A 308 -9.50 6.34 9.07
N ASN A 309 -9.44 5.76 7.88
CA ASN A 309 -8.19 5.32 7.30
C ASN A 309 -7.78 6.06 6.02
N SER A 310 -6.47 6.07 5.77
CA SER A 310 -5.86 6.38 4.48
C SER A 310 -5.05 5.18 3.98
N ILE A 311 -4.76 5.12 2.67
CA ILE A 311 -3.93 4.09 2.05
C ILE A 311 -2.71 4.75 1.42
N VAL A 312 -1.52 4.22 1.71
CA VAL A 312 -0.26 4.75 1.18
C VAL A 312 0.68 3.63 0.76
N LYS A 313 1.55 3.91 -0.23
CA LYS A 313 2.59 2.99 -0.66
C LYS A 313 3.73 2.92 0.35
N ALA A 314 4.24 1.72 0.60
CA ALA A 314 5.47 1.50 1.37
C ALA A 314 6.71 2.07 0.66
N PRO A 315 7.87 2.16 1.34
CA PRO A 315 9.12 2.63 0.74
C PRO A 315 9.58 1.82 -0.49
N ASN A 316 9.14 0.58 -0.65
CA ASN A 316 9.40 -0.23 -1.85
C ASN A 316 8.56 0.17 -3.07
N ALA A 317 7.69 1.17 -2.95
CA ALA A 317 6.75 1.65 -3.97
C ALA A 317 5.74 0.61 -4.49
N VAL A 318 5.76 -0.64 -4.00
CA VAL A 318 4.89 -1.73 -4.45
C VAL A 318 3.74 -1.92 -3.48
N ASP A 319 4.05 -2.08 -2.20
CA ASP A 319 3.10 -2.52 -1.18
C ASP A 319 2.16 -1.41 -0.74
N ASP A 320 0.87 -1.74 -0.65
CA ASP A 320 -0.13 -0.87 -0.02
C ASP A 320 -0.20 -1.13 1.48
N TRP A 321 -0.33 -0.07 2.25
CA TRP A 321 -0.50 -0.09 3.70
C TRP A 321 -1.72 0.73 4.08
N ILE A 322 -2.46 0.22 5.06
CA ILE A 322 -3.57 0.95 5.69
C ILE A 322 -3.03 1.69 6.90
N VAL A 323 -3.27 3.00 6.95
CA VAL A 323 -3.01 3.85 8.12
C VAL A 323 -4.35 4.25 8.69
N TYR A 324 -4.56 4.04 9.98
CA TYR A 324 -5.86 4.19 10.64
C TYR A 324 -5.65 4.61 12.09
N HIS A 325 -6.69 5.09 12.76
CA HIS A 325 -6.62 5.33 14.20
C HIS A 325 -7.22 4.18 15.00
N GLY A 326 -6.86 4.09 16.28
CA GLY A 326 -7.56 3.29 17.27
C GLY A 326 -7.13 3.64 18.68
N ARG A 327 -7.74 3.02 19.69
CA ARG A 327 -7.40 3.15 21.11
C ARG A 327 -6.80 1.84 21.62
N ASN A 328 -5.95 1.89 22.65
CA ASN A 328 -5.57 0.66 23.34
C ASN A 328 -6.76 0.23 24.22
N ALA A 329 -7.21 -1.00 24.09
CA ALA A 329 -8.39 -1.49 24.83
C ALA A 329 -8.13 -1.64 26.34
N ASP A 330 -6.86 -1.71 26.76
CA ASP A 330 -6.48 -1.79 28.18
C ASP A 330 -6.48 -0.40 28.87
N ASP A 331 -6.50 0.70 28.10
CA ASP A 331 -6.51 2.06 28.64
C ASP A 331 -7.94 2.46 29.05
N GLU A 332 -8.08 3.20 30.15
CA GLU A 332 -9.39 3.73 30.56
C GLU A 332 -9.89 4.78 29.55
N LEU A 333 -11.15 4.64 29.11
CA LEU A 333 -11.79 5.59 28.20
C LEU A 333 -12.34 6.79 28.98
N TYR A 334 -11.73 7.96 28.78
CA TYR A 334 -12.14 9.22 29.36
C TYR A 334 -13.02 9.98 28.35
N VAL A 335 -14.33 9.94 28.56
CA VAL A 335 -15.30 10.63 27.70
C VAL A 335 -14.95 12.12 27.56
N GLY A 336 -14.90 12.61 26.32
CA GLY A 336 -14.54 13.99 26.00
C GLY A 336 -13.04 14.27 25.94
N THR A 337 -12.19 13.25 26.12
CA THR A 337 -10.73 13.36 25.89
C THR A 337 -10.38 12.58 24.64
N GLU A 338 -9.63 13.18 23.73
CA GLU A 338 -9.13 12.47 22.56
C GLU A 338 -8.05 11.45 22.97
N GLN A 339 -8.22 10.21 22.53
CA GLN A 339 -7.34 9.08 22.87
C GLN A 339 -7.00 8.21 21.64
N ARG A 340 -7.54 8.56 20.46
CA ARG A 340 -7.26 7.86 19.21
C ARG A 340 -5.83 8.16 18.75
N VAL A 341 -5.09 7.09 18.51
CA VAL A 341 -3.68 7.12 18.09
C VAL A 341 -3.51 6.43 16.74
N MET A 342 -2.54 6.90 15.95
CA MET A 342 -2.25 6.34 14.64
C MET A 342 -1.63 4.94 14.73
N ARG A 343 -2.07 4.08 13.81
CA ARG A 343 -1.64 2.70 13.63
C ARG A 343 -1.47 2.41 12.14
N ILE A 344 -0.61 1.45 11.83
CA ILE A 344 -0.36 1.02 10.45
C ILE A 344 -0.42 -0.50 10.35
N ASP A 345 -0.93 -1.03 9.24
CA ASP A 345 -0.85 -2.46 8.93
C ASP A 345 -0.74 -2.66 7.40
N PRO A 346 -0.15 -3.77 6.92
CA PRO A 346 -0.18 -4.11 5.50
C PRO A 346 -1.60 -4.25 4.97
N LEU A 347 -1.85 -3.80 3.75
CA LEU A 347 -3.10 -4.07 3.02
C LEU A 347 -2.84 -5.13 1.95
N TYR A 348 -3.63 -6.19 1.96
CA TYR A 348 -3.54 -7.28 1.00
C TYR A 348 -4.75 -7.29 0.09
N TYR A 349 -4.50 -7.62 -1.18
CA TYR A 349 -5.53 -8.05 -2.11
C TYR A 349 -5.62 -9.57 -2.07
N ALA A 350 -6.78 -10.10 -1.71
CA ALA A 350 -7.00 -11.53 -1.56
C ALA A 350 -8.39 -11.90 -2.07
N GLU A 351 -8.45 -12.93 -2.92
CA GLU A 351 -9.70 -13.50 -3.44
C GLU A 351 -10.62 -12.48 -4.13
N GLY A 352 -10.04 -11.42 -4.71
CA GLY A 352 -10.76 -10.33 -5.38
C GLY A 352 -11.29 -9.24 -4.45
N GLY A 353 -11.04 -9.35 -3.14
CA GLY A 353 -11.33 -8.35 -2.13
C GLY A 353 -10.08 -7.87 -1.39
N LEU A 354 -10.29 -7.25 -0.24
CA LEU A 354 -9.26 -6.74 0.66
C LEU A 354 -9.13 -7.61 1.92
N ASP A 355 -7.91 -7.68 2.45
CA ASP A 355 -7.58 -8.30 3.73
C ASP A 355 -6.43 -7.54 4.40
N THR A 356 -6.32 -7.64 5.71
CA THR A 356 -5.24 -7.02 6.49
C THR A 356 -4.98 -7.83 7.74
N PRO A 357 -3.73 -7.97 8.22
CA PRO A 357 -3.45 -8.59 9.52
C PRO A 357 -3.97 -7.74 10.71
N GLY A 358 -4.33 -6.48 10.46
CA GLY A 358 -4.77 -5.52 11.47
C GLY A 358 -6.07 -5.89 12.21
N PRO A 359 -6.34 -5.25 13.36
CA PRO A 359 -5.46 -4.29 14.02
C PRO A 359 -4.38 -5.00 14.83
N THR A 360 -3.11 -4.80 14.47
CA THR A 360 -2.00 -5.45 15.19
C THR A 360 -1.61 -4.67 16.45
N ALA A 361 -1.08 -5.38 17.43
CA ALA A 361 -0.52 -4.81 18.67
C ALA A 361 0.80 -5.50 19.10
N ALA A 362 1.12 -6.65 18.50
CA ALA A 362 2.41 -7.33 18.68
C ALA A 362 3.40 -6.88 17.60
N ALA A 363 4.70 -7.07 17.84
CA ALA A 363 5.75 -6.72 16.89
C ALA A 363 5.52 -7.35 15.50
N GLN A 364 5.56 -6.52 14.47
CA GLN A 364 5.38 -6.87 13.06
C GLN A 364 6.64 -6.53 12.25
N SER A 365 6.75 -7.07 11.03
CA SER A 365 7.81 -6.65 10.08
C SER A 365 7.53 -5.25 9.58
N ALA A 366 8.52 -4.36 9.64
CA ALA A 366 8.41 -3.00 9.13
C ALA A 366 8.19 -2.98 7.60
N PRO A 367 7.63 -1.88 7.06
CA PRO A 367 7.55 -1.66 5.62
C PRO A 367 8.90 -1.88 4.94
N LEU A 368 8.88 -2.60 3.81
CA LEU A 368 10.07 -2.91 3.04
C LEU A 368 10.49 -1.73 2.17
N TYR A 369 11.78 -1.65 1.90
CA TYR A 369 12.37 -0.72 0.93
C TYR A 369 12.55 -1.41 -0.41
N GLY A 370 12.74 -0.59 -1.46
CA GLY A 370 13.02 -1.12 -2.78
C GLY A 370 14.39 -1.79 -2.83
N THR A 371 14.59 -2.68 -3.80
CA THR A 371 15.90 -3.29 -4.10
C THR A 371 16.99 -2.26 -4.41
N VAL A 372 16.57 -1.05 -4.75
CA VAL A 372 17.38 0.17 -4.71
C VAL A 372 16.51 1.24 -4.09
N HIS A 373 17.05 2.00 -3.16
CA HIS A 373 16.44 3.20 -2.61
C HIS A 373 17.52 4.28 -2.44
N ASP A 374 17.21 5.52 -2.77
CA ASP A 374 18.11 6.66 -2.56
C ASP A 374 17.35 7.98 -2.38
N ASP A 375 17.68 8.69 -1.31
CA ASP A 375 17.20 10.04 -1.00
C ASP A 375 18.06 11.14 -1.65
N PHE A 376 19.24 10.75 -2.14
CA PHE A 376 20.31 11.59 -2.67
C PHE A 376 20.92 12.60 -1.70
N ALA A 377 20.73 12.45 -0.39
CA ALA A 377 21.33 13.31 0.63
C ALA A 377 22.86 13.36 0.53
N ASP A 378 23.48 12.21 0.21
CA ASP A 378 24.93 12.06 0.02
C ASP A 378 25.33 12.05 -1.47
N GLY A 379 24.41 12.42 -2.36
CA GLY A 379 24.57 12.31 -3.80
C GLY A 379 24.53 10.88 -4.29
N LEU A 380 25.20 10.61 -5.42
CA LEU A 380 25.27 9.25 -5.98
C LEU A 380 26.28 8.40 -5.19
N ASN A 381 25.80 7.50 -4.35
CA ASN A 381 26.63 6.54 -3.62
C ASN A 381 27.22 5.43 -4.52
N ALA A 382 27.96 4.49 -3.91
CA ALA A 382 28.64 3.39 -4.62
C ALA A 382 27.70 2.42 -5.37
N GLY A 383 26.39 2.42 -5.06
CA GLY A 383 25.38 1.64 -5.78
C GLY A 383 25.08 2.17 -7.18
N TRP A 384 25.44 3.41 -7.47
CA TRP A 384 25.21 4.06 -8.76
C TRP A 384 26.41 3.94 -9.70
N SER A 385 26.13 3.86 -10.99
CA SER A 385 27.12 3.96 -12.06
C SER A 385 26.77 5.13 -12.96
N VAL A 386 27.60 6.17 -12.92
CA VAL A 386 27.51 7.30 -13.85
C VAL A 386 28.03 6.85 -15.21
N ILE A 387 27.15 6.89 -16.20
CA ILE A 387 27.45 6.52 -17.59
C ILE A 387 27.96 7.74 -18.35
N SER A 388 27.37 8.90 -18.12
CA SER A 388 27.77 10.16 -18.73
C SER A 388 27.35 11.35 -17.87
N GLY A 389 28.05 12.47 -18.06
CA GLY A 389 27.76 13.72 -17.36
C GLY A 389 28.16 13.71 -15.89
N ALA A 390 27.68 14.70 -15.17
CA ALA A 390 27.89 14.85 -13.74
C ALA A 390 26.59 15.35 -13.09
N ALA A 391 26.50 15.20 -11.78
CA ALA A 391 25.44 15.75 -10.96
C ALA A 391 26.02 16.13 -9.59
N HIS A 392 25.37 17.05 -8.90
CA HIS A 392 25.73 17.46 -7.55
C HIS A 392 24.50 17.44 -6.66
N THR A 393 24.72 17.37 -5.35
CA THR A 393 23.63 17.44 -4.37
C THR A 393 23.32 18.89 -4.04
N GLU A 394 22.03 19.21 -3.99
CA GLU A 394 21.52 20.44 -3.40
C GLU A 394 20.60 20.08 -2.23
N SER A 395 20.73 20.84 -1.14
CA SER A 395 19.78 20.80 -0.04
C SER A 395 18.80 21.95 -0.20
N ASP A 396 17.53 21.64 -0.16
CA ASP A 396 16.43 22.60 -0.15
C ASP A 396 15.70 22.53 1.21
N VAL A 397 14.77 23.46 1.46
CA VAL A 397 13.98 23.54 2.71
C VAL A 397 13.27 22.21 2.99
N ASP A 398 12.82 21.51 1.94
CA ASP A 398 12.03 20.28 2.03
C ASP A 398 12.88 19.00 1.85
N GLY A 399 14.22 19.09 1.95
CA GLY A 399 15.14 17.94 1.88
C GLY A 399 16.10 17.98 0.69
N HIS A 400 16.70 16.84 0.35
CA HIS A 400 17.81 16.76 -0.61
C HIS A 400 17.39 16.40 -2.04
N ALA A 401 18.14 16.90 -3.02
CA ALA A 401 17.97 16.59 -4.42
C ALA A 401 19.32 16.38 -5.12
N LEU A 402 19.35 15.45 -6.06
CA LEU A 402 20.43 15.31 -7.03
C LEU A 402 20.11 16.17 -8.25
N VAL A 403 20.97 17.15 -8.55
CA VAL A 403 20.81 18.05 -9.70
C VAL A 403 21.81 17.70 -10.80
N ALA A 404 21.30 17.37 -11.98
CA ALA A 404 22.14 17.08 -13.14
C ALA A 404 22.81 18.35 -13.69
N ASP A 405 24.05 18.25 -14.16
CA ASP A 405 24.72 19.34 -14.86
C ASP A 405 24.08 19.62 -16.23
N GLU A 406 23.73 20.87 -16.50
CA GLU A 406 23.12 21.33 -17.74
C GLU A 406 24.10 21.40 -18.94
N SER A 407 25.40 21.22 -18.71
CA SER A 407 26.42 21.30 -19.76
C SER A 407 26.36 20.14 -20.77
N SER A 408 25.80 18.98 -20.39
CA SER A 408 25.87 17.75 -21.19
C SER A 408 24.70 16.79 -20.97
N VAL A 409 24.84 15.54 -21.44
CA VAL A 409 23.88 14.46 -21.15
C VAL A 409 24.28 13.79 -19.85
N PHE A 410 23.37 13.75 -18.89
CA PHE A 410 23.55 13.02 -17.64
C PHE A 410 22.79 11.69 -17.70
N ILE A 411 23.50 10.60 -17.42
CA ILE A 411 22.90 9.26 -17.24
C ILE A 411 23.60 8.60 -16.05
N ALA A 412 22.81 8.17 -15.08
CA ALA A 412 23.26 7.33 -13.99
C ALA A 412 22.30 6.16 -13.80
N VAL A 413 22.81 4.96 -13.56
CA VAL A 413 22.00 3.74 -13.37
C VAL A 413 22.40 2.99 -12.12
N SER A 414 21.45 2.30 -11.48
CA SER A 414 21.65 1.58 -10.23
C SER A 414 21.02 0.19 -10.27
N GLY A 415 21.34 -0.62 -9.25
CA GLY A 415 20.77 -1.95 -9.06
C GLY A 415 21.19 -2.99 -10.10
N LYS A 416 20.53 -4.15 -10.01
CA LYS A 416 20.73 -5.30 -10.91
C LYS A 416 19.98 -5.11 -12.22
N SER A 417 20.44 -5.78 -13.26
CA SER A 417 19.75 -5.81 -14.55
C SER A 417 18.43 -6.56 -14.41
N SER A 418 17.33 -5.93 -14.81
CA SER A 418 15.97 -6.44 -14.64
C SER A 418 15.16 -6.34 -15.93
N ALA A 419 14.21 -7.27 -16.11
CA ALA A 419 13.13 -7.15 -17.09
C ALA A 419 11.77 -6.85 -16.43
N THR A 420 11.69 -6.85 -15.10
CA THR A 420 10.46 -6.74 -14.31
C THR A 420 10.72 -5.86 -13.09
N GLN A 421 10.24 -4.62 -13.12
CA GLN A 421 10.55 -3.65 -12.08
C GLN A 421 9.48 -2.56 -11.97
N VAL A 422 9.21 -2.12 -10.75
CA VAL A 422 8.56 -0.84 -10.47
C VAL A 422 9.64 0.17 -10.13
N ILE A 423 9.65 1.31 -10.81
CA ILE A 423 10.55 2.44 -10.56
C ILE A 423 9.67 3.62 -10.15
N ASP A 424 10.03 4.26 -9.05
CA ASP A 424 9.37 5.42 -8.47
C ASP A 424 10.44 6.49 -8.23
N VAL A 425 10.23 7.70 -8.73
CA VAL A 425 11.17 8.80 -8.53
C VAL A 425 10.44 10.13 -8.58
N TRP A 426 10.86 11.05 -7.72
CA TRP A 426 10.40 12.43 -7.77
C TRP A 426 11.37 13.25 -8.60
N ALA A 427 10.84 14.05 -9.53
CA ALA A 427 11.68 14.91 -10.36
C ALA A 427 11.01 16.24 -10.67
N LYS A 428 11.84 17.27 -10.83
CA LYS A 428 11.47 18.58 -11.39
C LYS A 428 12.57 19.05 -12.34
N ALA A 429 12.24 19.90 -13.29
CA ALA A 429 13.21 20.48 -14.21
C ALA A 429 12.81 21.89 -14.66
N PRO A 430 13.78 22.81 -14.74
CA PRO A 430 13.55 24.10 -15.37
C PRO A 430 13.38 23.95 -16.89
N VAL A 431 12.71 24.92 -17.50
CA VAL A 431 12.68 25.09 -18.96
C VAL A 431 13.65 26.20 -19.33
N THR A 432 14.79 25.86 -19.93
CA THR A 432 15.81 26.84 -20.35
C THR A 432 16.05 26.79 -21.86
N PRO A 433 16.68 27.81 -22.46
CA PRO A 433 17.13 27.75 -23.86
C PRO A 433 18.16 26.63 -24.13
N LEU A 434 18.83 26.13 -23.09
CA LEU A 434 19.85 25.08 -23.21
C LEU A 434 19.25 23.66 -23.15
N GLY A 435 18.16 23.49 -22.40
CA GLY A 435 17.44 22.22 -22.32
C GLY A 435 16.18 22.30 -21.46
N ALA A 436 15.28 21.36 -21.74
CA ALA A 436 14.01 21.15 -21.02
C ALA A 436 13.64 19.66 -20.98
N ARG A 437 14.63 18.76 -21.12
CA ARG A 437 14.43 17.33 -21.33
C ARG A 437 15.12 16.51 -20.23
N PHE A 438 14.33 15.70 -19.55
CA PHE A 438 14.78 14.83 -18.46
C PHE A 438 13.92 13.57 -18.40
N GLY A 439 14.21 12.67 -17.48
CA GLY A 439 13.35 11.52 -17.23
C GLY A 439 14.12 10.35 -16.65
N ILE A 440 13.67 9.15 -17.03
CA ILE A 440 14.01 7.92 -16.32
C ILE A 440 14.54 6.91 -17.32
N VAL A 441 15.70 6.36 -17.00
CA VAL A 441 16.24 5.20 -17.71
C VAL A 441 15.50 3.97 -17.19
N VAL A 442 14.71 3.35 -18.07
CA VAL A 442 13.92 2.15 -17.78
C VAL A 442 14.76 0.90 -17.91
N ARG A 443 15.69 0.91 -18.86
CA ARG A 443 16.70 -0.12 -19.02
C ARG A 443 17.95 0.43 -19.68
N TYR A 444 19.08 0.06 -19.13
CA TYR A 444 20.39 0.29 -19.72
C TYR A 444 21.18 -1.00 -19.70
N GLN A 445 21.64 -1.41 -20.88
CA GLN A 445 22.66 -2.45 -21.04
C GLN A 445 23.97 -1.81 -21.52
N ASP A 446 23.87 -0.99 -22.55
CA ASP A 446 24.93 -0.19 -23.14
C ASP A 446 24.31 0.95 -23.97
N ALA A 447 25.16 1.81 -24.56
CA ALA A 447 24.72 2.95 -25.37
C ALA A 447 23.92 2.57 -26.64
N ASN A 448 24.08 1.34 -27.14
CA ASN A 448 23.33 0.82 -28.29
C ASN A 448 22.04 0.11 -27.87
N ASN A 449 21.84 -0.13 -26.57
CA ASN A 449 20.74 -0.90 -26.02
C ASN A 449 20.22 -0.23 -24.74
N LEU A 450 19.38 0.79 -24.88
CA LEU A 450 18.74 1.48 -23.75
C LEU A 450 17.29 1.85 -24.03
N THR A 451 16.47 1.98 -22.99
CA THR A 451 15.14 2.60 -23.06
C THR A 451 15.07 3.69 -22.01
N LYS A 452 14.54 4.85 -22.39
CA LYS A 452 14.26 5.96 -21.49
C LYS A 452 12.85 6.48 -21.68
N LEU A 453 12.18 6.78 -20.57
CA LEU A 453 11.10 7.75 -20.55
C LEU A 453 11.75 9.13 -20.60
N GLU A 454 11.25 9.98 -21.46
CA GLU A 454 11.72 11.33 -21.61
C GLU A 454 10.55 12.31 -21.56
N VAL A 455 10.61 13.22 -20.61
CA VAL A 455 9.73 14.36 -20.46
C VAL A 455 10.36 15.51 -21.21
N ASP A 456 9.66 16.08 -22.18
CA ASP A 456 10.01 17.34 -22.83
C ASP A 456 9.12 18.44 -22.24
N ALA A 457 9.61 19.09 -21.19
CA ALA A 457 8.89 20.13 -20.48
C ALA A 457 8.62 21.36 -21.34
N GLY A 458 9.49 21.66 -22.32
CA GLY A 458 9.30 22.78 -23.24
C GLY A 458 8.15 22.55 -24.23
N ARG A 459 7.85 21.28 -24.53
CA ARG A 459 6.73 20.89 -25.40
C ARG A 459 5.53 20.32 -24.64
N GLN A 460 5.64 20.14 -23.32
CA GLN A 460 4.64 19.50 -22.44
C GLN A 460 4.20 18.12 -22.94
N VAL A 461 5.16 17.27 -23.31
CA VAL A 461 4.88 15.91 -23.77
C VAL A 461 5.84 14.91 -23.15
N ILE A 462 5.39 13.66 -23.04
CA ILE A 462 6.28 12.53 -22.79
C ILE A 462 6.50 11.69 -24.05
N SER A 463 7.72 11.18 -24.17
CA SER A 463 8.10 10.20 -25.18
C SER A 463 8.84 9.01 -24.54
N VAL A 464 8.71 7.84 -25.15
CA VAL A 464 9.51 6.67 -24.76
C VAL A 464 10.45 6.33 -25.90
N VAL A 465 11.74 6.49 -25.68
CA VAL A 465 12.78 6.21 -26.66
C VAL A 465 13.40 4.85 -26.35
N ASP A 466 13.24 3.90 -27.26
CA ASP A 466 13.78 2.55 -27.17
C ASP A 466 14.85 2.34 -28.25
N VAL A 467 16.09 2.14 -27.81
CA VAL A 467 17.27 1.92 -28.64
C VAL A 467 17.63 0.44 -28.61
N ILE A 468 17.69 -0.19 -29.78
CA ILE A 468 18.03 -1.60 -29.95
C ILE A 468 19.10 -1.73 -31.03
N GLY A 469 20.28 -2.24 -30.68
CA GLY A 469 21.40 -2.35 -31.62
C GLY A 469 21.82 -1.02 -32.24
N GLY A 470 21.68 0.08 -31.52
CA GLY A 470 22.03 1.44 -31.97
C GLY A 470 20.92 2.15 -32.75
N VAL A 471 19.80 1.49 -33.03
CA VAL A 471 18.64 2.10 -33.72
C VAL A 471 17.64 2.60 -32.68
N ALA A 472 17.45 3.92 -32.64
CA ALA A 472 16.46 4.55 -31.77
C ALA A 472 15.06 4.52 -32.42
N SER A 473 14.07 4.17 -31.62
CA SER A 473 12.65 4.19 -32.00
C SER A 473 11.83 4.83 -30.91
N GLU A 474 10.90 5.72 -31.30
CA GLU A 474 9.96 6.34 -30.39
C GLU A 474 8.70 5.47 -30.27
N ARG A 475 8.36 5.04 -29.05
CA ARG A 475 7.26 4.09 -28.77
C ARG A 475 5.97 4.78 -28.32
N VAL A 476 6.11 5.96 -27.72
CA VAL A 476 5.04 6.89 -27.35
C VAL A 476 5.50 8.24 -27.88
N THR A 477 4.64 8.94 -28.62
CA THR A 477 5.05 10.16 -29.32
C THR A 477 4.58 11.43 -28.63
N ASN A 478 3.38 11.50 -28.06
CA ASN A 478 2.92 12.64 -27.26
C ASN A 478 1.70 12.21 -26.41
N ALA A 479 1.91 11.78 -25.16
CA ALA A 479 0.81 11.90 -24.20
C ALA A 479 0.85 13.34 -23.69
N ASP A 480 -0.24 14.08 -23.92
CA ASP A 480 -0.31 15.49 -23.60
C ASP A 480 -0.31 15.70 -22.10
N LEU A 481 0.50 16.65 -21.64
CA LEU A 481 0.59 17.06 -20.24
C LEU A 481 -0.01 18.46 -20.07
N HIS A 482 -1.17 18.72 -20.70
CA HIS A 482 -1.96 19.92 -20.44
C HIS A 482 -2.12 20.08 -18.91
N ASP A 483 -1.62 21.18 -18.36
CA ASP A 483 -1.58 21.50 -16.92
C ASP A 483 -0.44 20.87 -16.10
N PHE A 484 0.66 20.40 -16.72
CA PHE A 484 1.87 19.99 -16.00
C PHE A 484 2.85 21.16 -15.83
N ASP A 485 3.25 21.45 -14.58
CA ASP A 485 4.32 22.40 -14.26
C ASP A 485 5.63 21.68 -13.96
N SER A 486 6.56 21.69 -14.91
CA SER A 486 7.85 21.03 -14.72
C SER A 486 8.72 21.61 -13.61
N HIS A 487 8.46 22.84 -13.14
CA HIS A 487 9.21 23.44 -12.03
C HIS A 487 8.78 22.87 -10.67
N ALA A 488 7.59 22.27 -10.60
CA ALA A 488 7.11 21.58 -9.42
C ALA A 488 7.65 20.15 -9.34
N TRP A 489 7.71 19.62 -8.12
CA TRP A 489 8.01 18.22 -7.89
C TRP A 489 6.84 17.34 -8.31
N HIS A 490 7.12 16.37 -9.18
CA HIS A 490 6.16 15.37 -9.63
C HIS A 490 6.67 13.96 -9.37
N GLU A 491 5.77 13.05 -9.02
CA GLU A 491 6.05 11.62 -8.89
C GLU A 491 6.00 10.98 -10.28
N TYR A 492 7.02 10.22 -10.64
CA TYR A 492 7.05 9.42 -11.86
C TYR A 492 7.15 7.95 -11.50
N ARG A 493 6.09 7.20 -11.79
CA ARG A 493 6.00 5.77 -11.51
C ARG A 493 5.95 4.96 -12.79
N LEU A 494 6.93 4.09 -12.99
CA LEU A 494 7.06 3.25 -14.16
C LEU A 494 6.98 1.79 -13.76
N GLU A 495 6.00 1.07 -14.31
CA GLU A 495 5.86 -0.37 -14.11
C GLU A 495 6.26 -1.10 -15.39
N ARG A 496 7.43 -1.75 -15.34
CA ARG A 496 7.95 -2.57 -16.43
C ARG A 496 7.62 -4.04 -16.19
N ARG A 497 6.97 -4.64 -17.18
CA ARG A 497 6.66 -6.07 -17.26
C ARG A 497 7.18 -6.61 -18.58
N TYR A 498 8.44 -7.04 -18.59
CA TYR A 498 9.17 -7.47 -19.76
C TYR A 498 9.21 -6.39 -20.85
N CYS A 499 8.45 -6.61 -21.92
CA CYS A 499 8.32 -5.68 -23.03
C CYS A 499 7.22 -4.64 -22.82
N ARG A 500 6.36 -4.78 -21.80
CA ARG A 500 5.30 -3.81 -21.49
C ARG A 500 5.81 -2.79 -20.49
N LEU A 501 5.54 -1.52 -20.77
CA LEU A 501 5.82 -0.41 -19.88
C LEU A 501 4.55 0.39 -19.67
N GLU A 502 4.19 0.62 -18.41
CA GLU A 502 3.15 1.57 -17.99
C GLU A 502 3.81 2.72 -17.25
N ILE A 503 3.32 3.94 -17.50
CA ILE A 503 3.85 5.19 -16.94
C ILE A 503 2.69 5.92 -16.27
N ARG A 504 2.88 6.31 -15.01
CA ARG A 504 1.99 7.19 -14.27
C ARG A 504 2.75 8.41 -13.75
N ILE A 505 2.09 9.56 -13.71
CA ILE A 505 2.62 10.82 -13.17
C ILE A 505 1.65 11.31 -12.11
N ASP A 506 2.11 11.52 -10.87
CA ASP A 506 1.27 11.83 -9.70
C ASP A 506 0.08 10.85 -9.56
N GLY A 507 0.34 9.56 -9.69
CA GLY A 507 -0.69 8.51 -9.70
C GLY A 507 -1.58 8.42 -10.96
N ARG A 508 -1.58 9.42 -11.84
CA ARG A 508 -2.42 9.47 -13.06
C ARG A 508 -1.82 8.65 -14.19
N PHE A 509 -2.63 7.84 -14.89
CA PHE A 509 -2.18 7.15 -16.09
C PHE A 509 -1.73 8.15 -17.17
N ALA A 510 -0.44 8.08 -17.56
CA ALA A 510 0.12 8.95 -18.58
C ALA A 510 0.28 8.23 -19.93
N ALA A 511 0.85 7.02 -19.92
CA ALA A 511 1.04 6.24 -21.16
C ALA A 511 1.29 4.75 -20.89
N SER A 512 1.10 3.92 -21.92
CA SER A 512 1.65 2.57 -21.97
C SER A 512 2.19 2.22 -23.35
N CYS A 513 3.22 1.39 -23.43
CA CYS A 513 3.82 1.00 -24.71
C CYS A 513 4.55 -0.36 -24.66
N THR A 514 5.07 -0.75 -25.82
CA THR A 514 5.96 -1.91 -25.96
C THR A 514 7.39 -1.47 -26.23
N ILE A 515 8.33 -1.99 -25.43
CA ILE A 515 9.78 -1.76 -25.48
C ILE A 515 10.52 -3.09 -25.64
N SER A 516 11.83 -3.07 -25.81
CA SER A 516 12.66 -4.29 -25.80
C SER A 516 12.47 -5.13 -24.54
N ASP A 517 12.43 -6.45 -24.72
CA ASP A 517 12.28 -7.42 -23.62
C ASP A 517 13.59 -7.74 -22.90
N LYS A 518 14.73 -7.23 -23.41
CA LYS A 518 16.04 -7.48 -22.83
C LYS A 518 16.18 -6.78 -21.48
N PRO A 519 16.70 -7.47 -20.43
CA PRO A 519 16.85 -6.88 -19.12
C PRO A 519 17.89 -5.75 -19.13
N GLY A 520 17.76 -4.76 -18.25
CA GLY A 520 18.74 -3.70 -18.08
C GLY A 520 18.61 -3.03 -16.72
N ARG A 521 19.60 -2.20 -16.36
CA ARG A 521 19.57 -1.41 -15.12
C ARG A 521 18.72 -0.16 -15.30
N ALA A 522 18.01 0.24 -14.25
CA ALA A 522 17.20 1.46 -14.24
C ALA A 522 18.00 2.65 -13.66
N GLY A 523 17.52 3.87 -13.89
CA GLY A 523 18.12 5.07 -13.31
C GLY A 523 17.60 6.37 -13.88
N LEU A 524 18.47 7.38 -13.93
CA LEU A 524 18.13 8.78 -14.18
C LEU A 524 18.69 9.26 -15.52
N PHE A 525 17.99 10.19 -16.15
CA PHE A 525 18.38 10.80 -17.42
C PHE A 525 18.11 12.30 -17.44
N SER A 526 19.06 13.09 -17.94
CA SER A 526 18.85 14.48 -18.35
C SER A 526 19.62 14.81 -19.63
N LEU A 527 19.06 15.70 -20.45
CA LEU A 527 19.69 16.23 -21.65
C LEU A 527 19.81 17.75 -21.53
N ARG A 528 21.02 18.21 -21.20
CA ARG A 528 21.37 19.63 -21.08
C ARG A 528 20.39 20.43 -20.21
N THR A 529 19.86 19.78 -19.18
CA THR A 529 18.81 20.34 -18.33
C THR A 529 19.25 20.13 -16.88
N GLY A 530 19.19 21.19 -16.08
CA GLY A 530 19.40 21.15 -14.64
C GLY A 530 18.25 20.44 -13.90
N ALA A 531 17.95 19.21 -14.29
CA ALA A 531 16.88 18.42 -13.71
C ALA A 531 17.28 17.95 -12.31
N ALA A 532 16.37 18.12 -11.36
CA ALA A 532 16.52 17.70 -9.98
C ALA A 532 15.73 16.41 -9.74
N PHE A 533 16.35 15.46 -9.04
CA PHE A 533 15.77 14.17 -8.69
C PHE A 533 15.80 13.97 -7.17
N SER A 534 14.75 13.37 -6.61
CA SER A 534 14.62 13.05 -5.19
C SER A 534 13.89 11.72 -5.04
N ALA A 535 14.10 11.04 -3.91
CA ALA A 535 13.34 9.85 -3.51
C ALA A 535 13.20 8.78 -4.60
N TYR A 536 14.32 8.18 -4.99
CA TYR A 536 14.35 7.10 -5.95
C TYR A 536 14.10 5.76 -5.26
N ALA A 537 13.14 4.98 -5.74
CA ALA A 537 12.96 3.58 -5.37
C ALA A 537 12.82 2.72 -6.62
N ALA A 538 13.53 1.60 -6.66
CA ALA A 538 13.35 0.61 -7.71
C ALA A 538 13.23 -0.78 -7.09
N THR A 539 12.15 -1.49 -7.41
CA THR A 539 11.80 -2.78 -6.81
C THR A 539 11.58 -3.80 -7.90
N GLU A 540 12.40 -4.85 -7.92
CA GLU A 540 12.20 -6.01 -8.79
C GLU A 540 10.82 -6.62 -8.49
N HIS A 541 9.90 -6.44 -9.44
CA HIS A 541 8.50 -6.74 -9.24
C HIS A 541 7.81 -7.06 -10.56
N VAL A 542 6.88 -8.01 -10.53
CA VAL A 542 5.97 -8.29 -11.64
C VAL A 542 4.59 -8.64 -11.09
N ASN A 543 3.55 -8.07 -11.71
CA ASN A 543 2.16 -8.42 -11.46
C ASN A 543 1.49 -8.85 -12.77
N LEU A 544 1.27 -10.16 -12.91
CA LEU A 544 0.69 -10.80 -14.09
C LEU A 544 -0.73 -11.28 -13.78
N TRP A 545 -1.70 -10.71 -14.49
CA TRP A 545 -3.11 -11.06 -14.41
C TRP A 545 -3.78 -10.75 -15.75
N GLY A 546 -4.98 -11.29 -15.98
CA GLY A 546 -5.72 -11.05 -17.23
C GLY A 546 -4.87 -11.35 -18.48
N ALA A 547 -4.73 -10.37 -19.38
CA ALA A 547 -3.91 -10.52 -20.59
C ALA A 547 -2.40 -10.67 -20.32
N GLY A 548 -1.92 -10.19 -19.16
CA GLY A 548 -0.52 -10.28 -18.74
C GLY A 548 -0.07 -11.72 -18.43
N LEU A 549 -1.00 -12.64 -18.17
CA LEU A 549 -0.68 -14.06 -17.96
C LEU A 549 0.01 -14.73 -19.16
N ARG A 550 0.04 -14.08 -20.33
CA ARG A 550 0.81 -14.52 -21.50
C ARG A 550 2.32 -14.56 -21.24
N ASP A 551 2.82 -13.73 -20.33
CA ASP A 551 4.23 -13.72 -19.95
C ASP A 551 4.58 -14.69 -18.82
N LEU A 552 3.60 -15.43 -18.28
CA LEU A 552 3.81 -16.35 -17.15
C LEU A 552 4.85 -17.44 -17.45
N GLY A 553 5.01 -17.86 -18.71
CA GLY A 553 6.04 -18.83 -19.10
C GLY A 553 7.48 -18.34 -18.91
N ARG A 554 7.69 -17.05 -18.58
CA ARG A 554 8.98 -16.48 -18.20
C ARG A 554 9.22 -16.57 -16.68
N GLU A 555 8.17 -16.76 -15.89
CA GLU A 555 8.17 -16.81 -14.42
C GLU A 555 8.07 -18.24 -13.85
N LEU A 556 7.76 -19.22 -14.69
CA LEU A 556 7.65 -20.62 -14.29
C LEU A 556 7.99 -21.60 -15.43
N HIS A 557 8.29 -22.83 -15.04
CA HIS A 557 8.42 -23.97 -15.93
C HIS A 557 7.22 -24.91 -15.73
N ALA A 558 6.65 -25.42 -16.82
CA ALA A 558 5.56 -26.38 -16.78
C ALA A 558 6.01 -27.71 -17.36
N ASP A 559 5.60 -28.81 -16.73
CA ASP A 559 5.87 -30.17 -17.22
C ASP A 559 5.08 -30.51 -18.49
N ARG A 560 4.07 -29.71 -18.84
CA ARG A 560 3.17 -29.92 -19.98
C ARG A 560 2.71 -28.60 -20.58
N ARG A 561 2.09 -28.70 -21.76
CA ARG A 561 1.51 -27.54 -22.46
C ARG A 561 0.34 -26.94 -21.67
N LEU A 562 0.39 -25.62 -21.51
CA LEU A 562 -0.63 -24.81 -20.85
C LEU A 562 -1.59 -24.17 -21.85
N VAL A 563 -2.80 -23.87 -21.39
CA VAL A 563 -3.81 -23.09 -22.10
C VAL A 563 -4.14 -21.86 -21.26
N ILE A 564 -4.29 -20.71 -21.92
CA ILE A 564 -4.72 -19.45 -21.30
C ILE A 564 -6.17 -19.21 -21.69
N ASP A 565 -7.07 -19.38 -20.73
CA ASP A 565 -8.51 -19.23 -20.91
C ASP A 565 -9.17 -19.00 -19.54
N GLY A 566 -9.47 -17.73 -19.24
CA GLY A 566 -9.87 -17.30 -17.89
C GLY A 566 -8.82 -17.60 -16.82
N GLY A 567 -7.55 -17.74 -17.18
CA GLY A 567 -6.46 -18.22 -16.31
C GLY A 567 -5.59 -19.25 -17.02
N VAL A 568 -4.50 -19.64 -16.38
CA VAL A 568 -3.55 -20.63 -16.89
C VAL A 568 -3.87 -22.01 -16.33
N ARG A 569 -4.12 -22.97 -17.22
CA ARG A 569 -4.54 -24.34 -16.87
C ARG A 569 -3.90 -25.40 -17.78
N SER A 570 -3.99 -26.65 -17.36
CA SER A 570 -3.60 -27.81 -18.17
C SER A 570 -4.44 -27.91 -19.45
N SER A 571 -3.81 -28.36 -20.53
CA SER A 571 -4.51 -28.77 -21.75
C SER A 571 -5.17 -30.15 -21.52
N GLY A 572 -6.46 -30.14 -21.16
CA GLY A 572 -7.25 -31.36 -20.91
C GLY A 572 -7.58 -31.55 -19.43
N VAL A 573 -7.77 -32.80 -19.01
CA VAL A 573 -8.21 -33.16 -17.64
C VAL A 573 -7.09 -33.63 -16.71
N CYS A 574 -5.88 -33.86 -17.24
CA CYS A 574 -4.75 -34.27 -16.40
C CYS A 574 -4.19 -33.08 -15.61
N PRO A 575 -3.79 -33.29 -14.35
CA PRO A 575 -3.05 -32.28 -13.60
C PRO A 575 -1.78 -31.82 -14.33
N VAL A 576 -1.36 -30.58 -14.05
CA VAL A 576 -0.11 -29.99 -14.54
C VAL A 576 0.73 -29.55 -13.35
N THR A 577 2.03 -29.75 -13.44
CA THR A 577 3.00 -29.28 -12.43
C THR A 577 3.70 -28.05 -12.97
N LEU A 578 3.65 -26.97 -12.19
CA LEU A 578 4.38 -25.72 -12.42
C LEU A 578 5.50 -25.62 -11.39
N GLU A 579 6.71 -25.27 -11.80
CA GLU A 579 7.80 -24.92 -10.90
C GLU A 579 8.15 -23.44 -11.10
N LEU A 580 8.15 -22.66 -10.02
CA LEU A 580 8.50 -21.25 -10.09
C LEU A 580 9.96 -21.07 -10.53
N ALA A 581 10.22 -20.07 -11.37
CA ALA A 581 11.56 -19.79 -11.89
C ALA A 581 12.51 -19.17 -10.86
N TYR A 582 11.96 -18.63 -9.77
CA TYR A 582 12.70 -17.94 -8.71
C TYR A 582 12.64 -18.74 -7.39
N PRO A 583 13.72 -18.70 -6.58
CA PRO A 583 13.72 -19.33 -5.27
C PRO A 583 12.72 -18.66 -4.33
N LEU A 584 12.27 -19.39 -3.32
CA LEU A 584 11.39 -18.88 -2.27
C LEU A 584 12.08 -17.81 -1.43
N VAL A 585 13.32 -18.06 -1.02
CA VAL A 585 14.11 -17.12 -0.21
C VAL A 585 14.35 -15.82 -0.98
N SER A 586 14.24 -14.69 -0.27
CA SER A 586 14.37 -13.33 -0.79
C SER A 586 13.29 -12.96 -1.82
N ASN A 587 12.17 -13.69 -1.84
CA ASN A 587 11.05 -13.37 -2.71
C ASN A 587 9.73 -13.51 -1.95
N ARG A 588 8.78 -12.66 -2.35
CA ARG A 588 7.37 -12.81 -2.06
C ARG A 588 6.64 -13.23 -3.33
N PHE A 589 5.74 -14.19 -3.19
CA PHE A 589 4.80 -14.60 -4.22
C PHE A 589 3.36 -14.40 -3.75
N VAL A 590 2.52 -13.85 -4.62
CA VAL A 590 1.06 -13.85 -4.45
C VAL A 590 0.47 -14.61 -5.63
N LEU A 591 -0.21 -15.71 -5.33
CA LEU A 591 -0.70 -16.66 -6.33
C LEU A 591 -2.21 -16.76 -6.22
N ASP A 592 -2.92 -16.35 -7.28
CA ASP A 592 -4.38 -16.45 -7.34
C ASP A 592 -4.78 -17.68 -8.14
N PHE A 593 -5.65 -18.50 -7.57
CA PHE A 593 -6.19 -19.69 -8.19
C PHE A 593 -7.69 -19.56 -8.36
N ALA A 594 -8.22 -20.18 -9.42
CA ALA A 594 -9.65 -20.37 -9.62
C ALA A 594 -9.98 -21.84 -9.89
N GLY A 595 -10.81 -22.44 -9.05
CA GLY A 595 -11.32 -23.81 -9.21
C GLY A 595 -12.38 -23.90 -10.31
N GLN A 596 -12.20 -24.80 -11.27
CA GLN A 596 -13.18 -25.03 -12.35
C GLN A 596 -14.43 -25.75 -11.86
N THR A 597 -14.31 -26.48 -10.75
CA THR A 597 -15.39 -27.20 -10.08
C THR A 597 -15.22 -27.06 -8.57
N SER A 598 -16.21 -27.49 -7.78
CA SER A 598 -16.09 -27.57 -6.31
C SER A 598 -14.96 -28.51 -5.84
N ARG A 599 -14.42 -29.34 -6.72
CA ARG A 599 -13.30 -30.26 -6.44
C ARG A 599 -11.96 -29.77 -7.00
N GLY A 600 -11.88 -28.54 -7.51
CA GLY A 600 -10.63 -27.96 -7.98
C GLY A 600 -9.66 -27.71 -6.80
N GLN A 601 -8.38 -28.00 -7.01
CA GLN A 601 -7.37 -27.89 -5.96
C GLN A 601 -6.03 -27.38 -6.51
N ALA A 602 -5.37 -26.57 -5.68
CA ALA A 602 -3.97 -26.21 -5.86
C ALA A 602 -3.15 -26.86 -4.74
N LEU A 603 -2.15 -27.66 -5.12
CA LEU A 603 -1.23 -28.31 -4.19
C LEU A 603 0.15 -27.69 -4.35
N LEU A 604 0.71 -27.14 -3.27
CA LEU A 604 2.01 -26.50 -3.28
C LEU A 604 3.01 -27.34 -2.49
N SER A 605 4.18 -27.56 -3.08
CA SER A 605 5.36 -28.13 -2.44
C SER A 605 6.41 -27.04 -2.24
N LEU A 606 6.76 -26.77 -0.99
CA LEU A 606 7.66 -25.71 -0.56
C LEU A 606 8.81 -26.35 0.25
N GLY A 607 9.76 -26.97 -0.44
CA GLY A 607 10.80 -27.79 0.21
C GLY A 607 10.20 -29.01 0.92
N GLU A 608 10.38 -29.10 2.25
CA GLU A 608 9.78 -30.14 3.11
C GLU A 608 8.31 -29.88 3.49
N TYR A 609 7.80 -28.68 3.20
CA TYR A 609 6.44 -28.29 3.52
C TYR A 609 5.48 -28.55 2.36
N ARG A 610 4.22 -28.82 2.68
CA ARG A 610 3.13 -29.02 1.72
C ARG A 610 1.93 -28.17 2.11
N LEU A 611 1.35 -27.47 1.15
CA LEU A 611 0.11 -26.72 1.33
C LEU A 611 -0.94 -27.28 0.37
N SER A 612 -2.08 -27.67 0.94
CA SER A 612 -3.27 -28.04 0.19
C SER A 612 -4.31 -26.94 0.36
N GLY A 613 -4.59 -26.22 -0.72
CA GLY A 613 -5.67 -25.24 -0.78
C GLY A 613 -6.80 -25.74 -1.66
N THR A 614 -7.99 -25.88 -1.08
CA THR A 614 -9.24 -26.09 -1.83
C THR A 614 -10.14 -24.88 -1.69
N ALA A 615 -11.27 -24.91 -2.38
CA ALA A 615 -12.31 -23.90 -2.26
C ALA A 615 -12.86 -23.75 -0.82
N SER A 616 -12.77 -24.75 0.05
CA SER A 616 -13.39 -24.73 1.39
C SER A 616 -12.48 -25.25 2.49
N SER A 617 -11.22 -25.58 2.20
CA SER A 617 -10.30 -26.10 3.20
C SER A 617 -8.87 -25.71 2.89
N VAL A 618 -8.12 -25.46 3.96
CA VAL A 618 -6.70 -25.17 3.90
C VAL A 618 -6.00 -26.06 4.91
N GLU A 619 -4.99 -26.78 4.44
CA GLU A 619 -4.14 -27.60 5.26
C GLU A 619 -2.66 -27.36 4.92
N PHE A 620 -1.89 -26.95 5.91
CA PHE A 620 -0.44 -26.81 5.81
C PHE A 620 0.24 -27.91 6.61
N MET A 621 1.20 -28.61 6.00
CA MET A 621 1.83 -29.81 6.57
C MET A 621 3.35 -29.75 6.45
N ARG A 622 4.02 -30.40 7.39
CA ARG A 622 5.44 -30.76 7.32
C ARG A 622 5.58 -32.25 7.55
N ASN A 623 6.27 -32.96 6.64
CA ASN A 623 6.50 -34.41 6.75
C ASN A 623 5.21 -35.22 7.02
N GLY A 624 4.09 -34.80 6.41
CA GLY A 624 2.78 -35.45 6.53
C GLY A 624 1.98 -35.14 7.79
N LYS A 625 2.46 -34.24 8.67
CA LYS A 625 1.73 -33.77 9.85
C LYS A 625 1.23 -32.34 9.64
N SER A 626 -0.04 -32.09 9.93
CA SER A 626 -0.65 -30.76 9.85
C SER A 626 -0.04 -29.83 10.90
N LEU A 627 0.22 -28.58 10.50
CA LEU A 627 0.74 -27.52 11.35
C LEU A 627 -0.39 -26.55 11.71
N PRO A 628 -0.54 -26.17 12.99
CA PRO A 628 -1.50 -25.15 13.37
C PRO A 628 -1.12 -23.80 12.74
N SER A 629 -2.12 -23.04 12.30
CA SER A 629 -1.90 -21.63 11.96
C SER A 629 -1.64 -20.84 13.24
N THR A 630 -0.93 -19.72 13.10
CA THR A 630 -0.82 -18.73 14.17
C THR A 630 -2.22 -18.28 14.58
N PRO A 631 -2.52 -18.19 15.88
CA PRO A 631 -3.69 -17.49 16.36
C PRO A 631 -3.66 -16.05 15.84
N GLU A 632 -4.55 -15.70 14.92
CA GLU A 632 -4.80 -14.30 14.57
C GLU A 632 -5.67 -13.67 15.68
N PRO A 633 -5.58 -12.35 15.94
CA PRO A 633 -6.53 -11.69 16.84
C PRO A 633 -7.95 -12.08 16.44
N ALA A 634 -8.82 -12.31 17.43
CA ALA A 634 -10.21 -12.65 17.16
C ALA A 634 -10.85 -11.54 16.33
N ARG A 635 -10.90 -11.72 15.02
CA ARG A 635 -11.65 -10.86 14.11
C ARG A 635 -13.11 -11.28 14.25
N LEU A 636 -14.04 -10.32 14.27
CA LEU A 636 -15.45 -10.60 13.99
C LEU A 636 -15.68 -11.04 12.52
N ARG A 637 -14.61 -11.26 11.77
CA ARG A 637 -14.61 -11.90 10.46
C ARG A 637 -14.68 -13.42 10.64
N VAL A 638 -15.89 -13.95 10.73
CA VAL A 638 -16.11 -15.38 10.57
C VAL A 638 -16.03 -15.68 9.06
N PHE A 639 -14.84 -16.02 8.57
CA PHE A 639 -14.70 -16.80 7.34
C PHE A 639 -15.22 -18.21 7.60
N GLU A 640 -16.51 -18.37 7.91
CA GLU A 640 -17.19 -19.64 7.72
C GLU A 640 -17.01 -19.97 6.25
N ASP A 641 -16.25 -21.03 5.91
CA ASP A 641 -16.06 -21.80 4.65
C ASP A 641 -16.51 -21.22 3.28
N ASN A 642 -16.72 -19.92 3.18
CA ASN A 642 -17.50 -19.26 2.15
C ASN A 642 -16.56 -18.97 1.01
N VAL A 643 -16.73 -19.79 0.00
CA VAL A 643 -15.96 -19.78 -1.21
C VAL A 643 -16.18 -18.45 -1.93
N CYS A 644 -15.21 -17.54 -1.87
CA CYS A 644 -15.16 -16.36 -2.74
C CYS A 644 -15.22 -16.79 -4.20
N ARG A 645 -15.91 -16.04 -5.05
CA ARG A 645 -16.10 -16.39 -6.46
C ARG A 645 -15.74 -15.25 -7.40
N ASP A 646 -15.15 -15.60 -8.53
CA ASP A 646 -14.96 -14.66 -9.63
C ASP A 646 -16.23 -14.43 -10.45
N ARG A 647 -16.13 -13.59 -11.49
CA ARG A 647 -17.22 -13.26 -12.42
C ARG A 647 -17.81 -14.45 -13.16
N SER A 648 -17.04 -15.53 -13.31
CA SER A 648 -17.48 -16.77 -13.94
C SER A 648 -18.08 -17.74 -12.91
N GLY A 649 -18.25 -17.30 -11.65
CA GLY A 649 -18.75 -18.11 -10.55
C GLY A 649 -17.72 -19.13 -10.02
N ARG A 650 -16.44 -19.03 -10.42
CA ARG A 650 -15.40 -19.98 -10.01
C ARG A 650 -14.89 -19.64 -8.63
N ALA A 651 -14.68 -20.67 -7.82
CA ALA A 651 -14.08 -20.55 -6.50
C ALA A 651 -12.67 -19.96 -6.59
N VAL A 652 -12.41 -18.81 -5.97
CA VAL A 652 -11.08 -18.19 -5.96
C VAL A 652 -10.35 -18.44 -4.64
N LEU A 653 -9.02 -18.45 -4.72
CA LEU A 653 -8.11 -18.68 -3.61
C LEU A 653 -6.83 -17.87 -3.85
N THR A 654 -6.40 -17.06 -2.89
CA THR A 654 -5.15 -16.28 -2.99
C THR A 654 -4.15 -16.72 -1.94
N ILE A 655 -3.01 -17.28 -2.37
CA ILE A 655 -1.94 -17.75 -1.49
C ILE A 655 -0.80 -16.73 -1.53
N ARG A 656 -0.46 -16.17 -0.36
CA ARG A 656 0.74 -15.34 -0.19
C ARG A 656 1.84 -16.15 0.47
N ILE A 657 3.04 -16.07 -0.09
CA ILE A 657 4.25 -16.76 0.38
C ILE A 657 5.37 -15.74 0.46
N GLU A 658 5.99 -15.61 1.63
CA GLU A 658 7.12 -14.71 1.86
C GLU A 658 8.22 -15.51 2.55
N ALA A 659 9.44 -15.51 2.02
CA ALA A 659 10.56 -16.11 2.74
C ALA A 659 11.77 -15.17 2.78
N LEU A 660 12.21 -14.87 4.00
CA LEU A 660 13.31 -13.95 4.27
C LEU A 660 13.96 -14.33 5.61
N ASN A 661 15.27 -14.11 5.73
CA ASN A 661 16.02 -14.27 6.99
C ASN A 661 15.82 -15.63 7.70
N GLY A 662 15.79 -16.71 6.92
CA GLY A 662 15.64 -18.08 7.45
C GLY A 662 14.23 -18.43 7.92
N MET A 663 13.24 -17.57 7.62
CA MET A 663 11.83 -17.75 7.98
C MET A 663 10.96 -17.69 6.72
N MET A 664 9.89 -18.49 6.69
CA MET A 664 8.84 -18.43 5.67
C MET A 664 7.51 -18.14 6.35
N ARG A 665 6.79 -17.15 5.83
CA ARG A 665 5.40 -16.84 6.17
C ARG A 665 4.48 -17.23 5.02
N LEU A 666 3.35 -17.80 5.37
CA LEU A 666 2.26 -18.11 4.46
C LEU A 666 1.00 -17.43 4.99
N HIS A 667 0.25 -16.80 4.10
CA HIS A 667 -1.05 -16.23 4.44
C HIS A 667 -2.11 -16.67 3.43
N LEU A 668 -3.24 -17.16 3.95
CA LEU A 668 -4.36 -17.68 3.16
C LEU A 668 -5.65 -17.65 4.00
N ARG A 669 -6.67 -16.91 3.55
CA ARG A 669 -8.02 -16.87 4.18
C ARG A 669 -7.99 -16.58 5.68
N GLY A 670 -7.29 -15.53 6.10
CA GLY A 670 -7.14 -15.19 7.53
C GLY A 670 -6.39 -16.23 8.35
N LYS A 671 -5.66 -17.16 7.70
CA LYS A 671 -4.73 -18.07 8.37
C LYS A 671 -3.32 -17.71 7.97
N THR A 672 -2.53 -17.37 8.96
CA THR A 672 -1.09 -17.17 8.82
C THR A 672 -0.33 -18.35 9.40
N TRP A 673 0.71 -18.82 8.72
CA TRP A 673 1.73 -19.71 9.28
C TRP A 673 3.07 -19.04 9.18
N GLN A 674 3.93 -19.26 10.18
CA GLN A 674 5.31 -18.84 10.12
C GLN A 674 6.22 -19.96 10.58
N VAL A 675 7.14 -20.37 9.72
CA VAL A 675 7.97 -21.56 9.93
C VAL A 675 9.44 -21.29 9.57
N PRO A 676 10.40 -21.98 10.20
CA PRO A 676 11.79 -21.95 9.78
C PRO A 676 11.94 -22.46 8.33
N PHE A 677 12.74 -21.76 7.53
CA PHE A 677 12.97 -22.07 6.14
C PHE A 677 14.38 -21.65 5.70
N ALA A 678 15.30 -22.61 5.65
CA ALA A 678 16.72 -22.37 5.38
C ALA A 678 17.20 -22.85 3.99
N ASP A 679 16.32 -23.47 3.19
CA ASP A 679 16.68 -23.92 1.85
C ASP A 679 16.63 -22.76 0.85
N ASN A 680 17.79 -22.13 0.65
CA ASN A 680 17.95 -20.98 -0.24
C ASN A 680 17.72 -21.29 -1.72
N ALA A 681 17.78 -22.56 -2.12
CA ALA A 681 17.57 -22.99 -3.50
C ALA A 681 16.14 -23.51 -3.76
N ALA A 682 15.34 -23.71 -2.70
CA ALA A 682 13.99 -24.23 -2.82
C ALA A 682 13.12 -23.34 -3.69
N ARG A 683 12.42 -23.98 -4.63
CA ARG A 683 11.40 -23.37 -5.49
C ARG A 683 10.06 -23.98 -5.17
N ALA A 684 8.99 -23.19 -5.28
CA ALA A 684 7.64 -23.74 -5.15
C ALA A 684 7.30 -24.59 -6.36
N ARG A 685 6.81 -25.80 -6.13
CA ARG A 685 6.13 -26.61 -7.15
C ARG A 685 4.63 -26.60 -6.88
N ILE A 686 3.86 -26.30 -7.91
CA ILE A 686 2.41 -26.14 -7.86
C ILE A 686 1.79 -27.21 -8.75
N THR A 687 0.98 -28.09 -8.19
CA THR A 687 0.14 -29.00 -8.97
C THR A 687 -1.26 -28.40 -9.08
N LEU A 688 -1.72 -28.18 -10.31
CA LEU A 688 -3.09 -27.74 -10.59
C LEU A 688 -3.94 -28.96 -10.98
N ASP A 689 -4.93 -29.31 -10.16
CA ASP A 689 -5.99 -30.28 -10.53
C ASP A 689 -7.33 -29.56 -10.64
N ARG A 690 -7.90 -29.54 -11.86
CA ARG A 690 -9.19 -28.85 -12.16
C ARG A 690 -9.23 -27.42 -11.59
N ALA A 691 -8.09 -26.76 -11.60
CA ALA A 691 -7.87 -25.40 -11.16
C ALA A 691 -7.05 -24.65 -12.21
N SER A 692 -7.12 -23.32 -12.17
CA SER A 692 -6.36 -22.43 -13.04
C SER A 692 -5.60 -21.43 -12.17
N LEU A 693 -4.37 -21.07 -12.55
CA LEU A 693 -3.69 -19.91 -11.98
C LEU A 693 -4.20 -18.65 -12.69
N THR A 694 -4.86 -17.76 -11.97
CA THR A 694 -5.52 -16.56 -12.52
C THR A 694 -4.75 -15.27 -12.25
N GLY A 695 -3.78 -15.31 -11.34
CA GLY A 695 -2.92 -14.19 -11.01
C GLY A 695 -1.60 -14.68 -10.44
N TYR A 696 -0.54 -13.93 -10.74
CA TYR A 696 0.81 -14.20 -10.29
C TYR A 696 1.49 -12.87 -10.00
N GLU A 697 1.94 -12.70 -8.76
CA GLU A 697 2.78 -11.58 -8.34
C GLU A 697 4.09 -12.13 -7.80
N ARG A 698 5.21 -11.51 -8.17
CA ARG A 698 6.51 -11.73 -7.54
C ARG A 698 7.12 -10.38 -7.19
N THR A 699 7.60 -10.25 -5.95
CA THR A 699 8.37 -9.11 -5.47
C THR A 699 9.65 -9.64 -4.85
N SER A 700 10.81 -9.15 -5.27
CA SER A 700 12.05 -9.50 -4.55
C SER A 700 12.15 -8.71 -3.25
N LEU A 701 12.65 -9.38 -2.22
CA LEU A 701 12.81 -8.87 -0.87
C LEU A 701 14.30 -8.76 -0.58
N GLU A 702 14.74 -7.66 0.02
CA GLU A 702 16.11 -7.52 0.53
C GLU A 702 16.13 -7.63 2.04
N SER A 703 17.13 -8.33 2.57
CA SER A 703 17.28 -8.62 4.00
C SER A 703 17.85 -7.43 4.78
N SER A 704 18.66 -6.60 4.12
CA SER A 704 19.42 -5.52 4.75
C SER A 704 19.38 -4.27 3.86
N ILE A 705 18.91 -3.16 4.41
CA ILE A 705 19.38 -1.84 4.00
C ILE A 705 20.67 -1.67 4.79
N GLU A 706 21.80 -1.36 4.15
CA GLU A 706 22.94 -0.84 4.92
C GLU A 706 22.40 0.38 5.69
N GLU A 707 22.24 0.26 7.02
CA GLU A 707 21.76 1.34 7.86
C GLU A 707 22.62 2.57 7.57
N ARG A 708 22.05 3.58 6.89
CA ARG A 708 22.64 4.91 6.95
C ARG A 708 22.50 5.33 8.41
N SER A 709 23.63 5.37 9.09
CA SER A 709 23.75 6.01 10.39
C SER A 709 23.07 7.37 10.30
N ALA A 710 22.07 7.60 11.14
CA ALA A 710 21.64 8.94 11.49
C ALA A 710 22.85 9.66 12.11
N SER A 711 23.70 10.25 11.28
CA SER A 711 24.69 11.22 11.73
C SER A 711 23.91 12.49 12.00
N GLY A 712 23.52 12.66 13.26
CA GLY A 712 22.88 13.87 13.74
C GLY A 712 23.73 15.12 13.51
N ASN A 713 23.03 16.21 13.26
CA ASN A 713 23.13 17.43 14.05
C ASN A 713 21.80 18.16 14.02
#